data_AF-A0A1E3PH79-F1
#
_entry.id   AF-A0A1E3PH79-F1
#
_cell.length_a   1.000
_cell.length_b   1.000
_cell.length_c   1.000
_cell.angle_alpha   90.00
_cell.angle_beta   90.00
_cell.angle_gamma   90.00
#
_symmetry.space_group_name_H-M   'P 1'
#
loop_
_entity.id
_entity.type
_entity.pdbx_description
1 polymer ?
#
loop_
_entity_poly.entity_id
_entity_poly.type
_entity_poly.pdbx_seq_one_letter_code
_entity_poly.pdbx_strand_id
1 'polypeptide(L)'
;IKAMGRFIRFPAYAGGAVVAGASYVSYKVQEVQSYTIDKVNIITDWLGKSFDEIAGGLDGFMGSFGDERSFSQPTPPSQETTPGNDNDRQTLEATRFLMGVLLAAIAEQPDAVPLNVESYPTTQRPPRPLTDDEIMDSIRAIVALNEKVDQIPGSIVIMPPLPTVIVVGAKEEDQREVIEALVGHEFLPRSPSSPINTVDASNIDLEFEVNSTLRTADFGQIQSTLHQIILNQPLRTAPVKLLIHSAHVPDLTLVDLPIVNIDAHNSLYDQYLRGYNLLLSVSSAKEPLLAPLCEQADPLGVRTIRVITQIDTLDPQNASKMLSTHKGSIGMVGTGSCKSNGHQPIGQIRATYEKRYLQDYGELFQNSIKDLTNTSPVAEVGLMALRHRLIHRIHRAMLDALPLTLDTINQQLEETSYEFKVNYNDQPLTAELYVAAALDSFKLEFQDFAAHFGRDQVRAIIKSELDQRILDLLAQRYWNKPDEANFVSNVSDIVPMTYLPQSSRDDPHWHHQLDTATSTLTKLGVGRLSTNLVITALMNEIDHLVARTPLANHPLARDAIHHTAAHTLNARYYATADQVENCIKPYKYEVEPDAREWTQARQHTYIVLKEELRQCEAALTRLKGTVGSAKLSQAMNTLDQRRRTLGSVGITAEPSEFSRALMSRARDGVFLRDRRDLLKMRMMAVKSPQCNNKDQKYYCPEVFLNAVADKLTKTAVLFLNVELLADFYHNFPSELDARLGPAGLSEKQLEDLAKEDPKVRAHIELQQRKVALESLADNISHIIS
;
A
#
# COMPACT_ATOMS: atom_id res chain seq x y z
N ILE A 1 40.97 48.70 30.88
CA ILE A 1 42.41 48.61 30.56
C ILE A 1 42.54 48.72 29.04
N LYS A 2 43.44 49.60 28.58
CA LYS A 2 43.94 49.88 27.21
C LYS A 2 43.97 48.63 26.30
N ALA A 3 43.94 48.64 24.97
CA ALA A 3 43.75 49.59 23.85
C ALA A 3 43.98 48.75 22.56
N MET A 4 43.42 49.18 21.41
CA MET A 4 43.88 49.01 20.00
C MET A 4 44.34 47.61 19.50
N GLY A 5 44.03 47.13 18.29
CA GLY A 5 43.48 47.75 17.07
C GLY A 5 44.23 47.21 15.83
N ARG A 6 43.48 47.06 14.72
CA ARG A 6 43.91 47.02 13.29
C ARG A 6 44.49 45.70 12.73
N PHE A 7 44.34 45.30 11.46
CA PHE A 7 43.67 45.77 10.21
C PHE A 7 43.67 44.56 9.22
N ILE A 8 42.57 44.24 8.52
CA ILE A 8 42.30 44.42 7.06
C ILE A 8 43.29 43.75 6.06
N ARG A 9 42.77 42.86 5.19
CA ARG A 9 42.74 43.03 3.70
C ARG A 9 41.97 41.92 2.95
N PHE A 10 40.90 42.35 2.29
CA PHE A 10 40.33 41.78 1.06
C PHE A 10 41.24 42.09 -0.15
N PRO A 11 41.01 41.42 -1.29
CA PRO A 11 40.74 42.18 -2.50
C PRO A 11 39.47 41.72 -3.22
N ALA A 12 38.72 42.70 -3.72
CA ALA A 12 37.68 42.60 -4.72
C ALA A 12 38.17 43.28 -6.00
N TYR A 13 37.79 42.77 -7.18
CA TYR A 13 37.59 43.49 -8.46
C TYR A 13 36.91 42.47 -9.39
N ALA A 14 35.65 42.56 -9.84
CA ALA A 14 34.77 43.62 -10.39
C ALA A 14 34.69 43.60 -11.92
N GLY A 15 33.44 43.61 -12.42
CA GLY A 15 33.03 43.83 -13.82
C GLY A 15 32.49 42.55 -14.47
N GLY A 16 31.27 42.44 -15.00
CA GLY A 16 30.23 43.43 -15.28
C GLY A 16 29.47 42.98 -16.55
N ALA A 17 28.16 43.24 -16.56
CA ALA A 17 27.23 43.26 -17.69
C ALA A 17 26.53 41.95 -18.16
N VAL A 18 25.22 42.15 -18.30
CA VAL A 18 24.11 41.30 -18.74
C VAL A 18 24.10 41.17 -20.27
N VAL A 19 23.55 40.08 -20.82
CA VAL A 19 22.50 40.02 -21.88
C VAL A 19 22.61 38.74 -22.74
N ALA A 20 21.51 37.97 -22.69
CA ALA A 20 20.84 37.15 -23.71
C ALA A 20 21.60 36.44 -24.84
N GLY A 21 21.15 35.22 -25.14
CA GLY A 21 21.15 34.70 -26.52
C GLY A 21 21.45 33.21 -26.63
N ALA A 22 20.54 32.48 -27.26
CA ALA A 22 20.53 31.04 -27.39
C ALA A 22 21.65 30.45 -28.29
N SER A 23 21.83 29.12 -28.14
CA SER A 23 21.91 28.10 -29.20
C SER A 23 23.22 27.32 -29.42
N TYR A 24 23.00 26.00 -29.54
CA TYR A 24 23.66 25.03 -30.42
C TYR A 24 24.81 24.13 -29.90
N VAL A 25 24.39 22.99 -29.33
CA VAL A 25 24.59 21.60 -29.81
C VAL A 25 26.00 21.16 -30.30
N SER A 26 26.60 20.27 -29.49
CA SER A 26 27.16 18.92 -29.80
C SER A 26 28.25 18.72 -30.88
N TYR A 27 29.36 18.04 -30.56
CA TYR A 27 29.46 16.55 -30.63
C TYR A 27 30.92 15.98 -30.60
N LYS A 28 31.06 14.79 -29.98
CA LYS A 28 32.13 13.75 -29.96
C LYS A 28 33.46 14.04 -29.22
N VAL A 29 33.86 13.30 -28.17
CA VAL A 29 34.15 11.84 -27.98
C VAL A 29 35.32 11.33 -28.82
N GLN A 30 36.50 11.29 -28.19
CA GLN A 30 37.43 10.14 -28.16
C GLN A 30 38.61 10.46 -27.23
N GLU A 31 38.60 9.93 -26.01
CA GLU A 31 39.74 9.21 -25.41
C GLU A 31 39.29 8.56 -24.10
N VAL A 32 39.26 7.23 -24.11
CA VAL A 32 39.24 6.37 -22.92
C VAL A 32 40.69 5.97 -22.71
N GLN A 33 41.28 6.27 -21.56
CA GLN A 33 42.13 5.36 -20.78
C GLN A 33 42.83 6.13 -19.65
N SER A 34 42.35 5.92 -18.43
CA SER A 34 43.16 5.67 -17.21
C SER A 34 42.45 6.16 -15.96
N TYR A 35 41.38 5.48 -15.52
CA TYR A 35 40.97 5.57 -14.12
C TYR A 35 40.05 4.40 -13.71
N THR A 36 40.61 3.19 -13.66
CA THR A 36 40.07 2.05 -12.86
C THR A 36 40.98 0.82 -13.00
N ILE A 37 42.21 0.89 -12.49
CA ILE A 37 42.95 -0.30 -12.04
C ILE A 37 43.57 0.10 -10.70
N ASP A 38 42.84 -0.17 -9.62
CA ASP A 38 43.43 -0.28 -8.25
C ASP A 38 42.43 -0.72 -7.17
N LYS A 39 41.20 -1.16 -7.52
CA LYS A 39 40.26 -1.76 -6.56
C LYS A 39 39.80 -3.19 -6.87
N VAL A 40 40.27 -3.78 -7.96
CA VAL A 40 39.87 -5.15 -8.36
C VAL A 40 40.89 -6.23 -7.96
N ASN A 41 42.12 -5.85 -7.57
CA ASN A 41 43.12 -6.81 -7.06
C ASN A 41 43.07 -7.03 -5.53
N ILE A 42 42.01 -6.58 -4.86
CA ILE A 42 41.81 -6.81 -3.40
C ILE A 42 40.67 -7.82 -3.14
N ILE A 43 39.87 -8.16 -4.15
CA ILE A 43 38.74 -9.10 -4.01
C ILE A 43 39.10 -10.50 -4.53
N THR A 44 40.11 -10.61 -5.40
CA THR A 44 40.58 -11.90 -5.93
C THR A 44 41.57 -12.64 -5.00
N ASP A 45 42.21 -11.94 -4.05
CA ASP A 45 43.13 -12.57 -3.08
C ASP A 45 42.45 -13.08 -1.79
N TRP A 46 41.17 -12.75 -1.56
CA TRP A 46 40.42 -13.21 -0.38
C TRP A 46 39.65 -14.52 -0.61
N LEU A 47 39.39 -14.90 -1.86
CA LEU A 47 38.67 -16.13 -2.22
C LEU A 47 39.57 -17.34 -2.54
N GLY A 48 40.90 -17.19 -2.43
CA GLY A 48 41.86 -18.25 -2.79
C GLY A 48 42.57 -18.97 -1.63
N LYS A 49 42.28 -18.65 -0.36
CA LYS A 49 43.08 -19.17 0.79
C LYS A 49 42.30 -19.68 2.01
N SER A 50 41.00 -19.97 1.86
CA SER A 50 40.18 -20.49 2.97
C SER A 50 39.43 -21.80 2.66
N PHE A 51 39.75 -22.46 1.54
CA PHE A 51 39.03 -23.66 1.09
C PHE A 51 39.78 -24.99 1.28
N ASP A 52 41.01 -24.97 1.81
CA ASP A 52 41.85 -26.18 1.97
C ASP A 52 41.99 -26.70 3.41
N GLU A 53 41.31 -26.10 4.40
CA GLU A 53 41.42 -26.49 5.82
C GLU A 53 40.10 -27.02 6.43
N ILE A 54 39.11 -27.34 5.59
CA ILE A 54 37.80 -27.90 6.04
C ILE A 54 37.53 -29.31 5.46
N ALA A 55 38.39 -29.82 4.58
CA ALA A 55 38.23 -31.15 3.98
C ALA A 55 38.71 -32.33 4.86
N GLY A 56 39.19 -32.09 6.09
CA GLY A 56 39.76 -33.13 6.97
C GLY A 56 38.87 -33.66 8.11
N GLY A 57 37.63 -33.17 8.25
CA GLY A 57 36.81 -33.42 9.45
C GLY A 57 35.47 -34.13 9.22
N LEU A 58 35.14 -34.52 7.98
CA LEU A 58 33.79 -34.94 7.57
C LEU A 58 33.69 -36.42 7.17
N ASP A 59 34.64 -37.27 7.55
CA ASP A 59 34.66 -38.70 7.19
C ASP A 59 34.19 -39.64 8.33
N GLY A 60 33.67 -39.08 9.43
CA GLY A 60 33.27 -39.84 10.63
C GLY A 60 31.77 -39.90 10.93
N PHE A 61 30.91 -39.24 10.13
CA PHE A 61 29.51 -38.99 10.52
C PHE A 61 28.44 -39.57 9.58
N MET A 62 28.82 -40.21 8.46
CA MET A 62 27.86 -40.91 7.59
C MET A 62 28.17 -42.41 7.50
N GLY A 63 27.73 -43.15 8.50
CA GLY A 63 27.80 -44.61 8.51
C GLY A 63 26.65 -45.18 9.30
N SER A 64 25.47 -45.26 8.67
CA SER A 64 24.34 -46.14 9.00
C SER A 64 23.04 -45.41 8.69
N PHE A 65 22.47 -45.62 7.51
CA PHE A 65 21.07 -46.00 7.32
C PHE A 65 20.89 -46.31 5.82
N GLY A 66 20.66 -47.60 5.53
CA GLY A 66 20.52 -48.13 4.18
C GLY A 66 19.06 -48.34 3.73
N ASP A 67 18.95 -48.50 2.41
CA ASP A 67 17.90 -49.12 1.57
C ASP A 67 16.44 -48.61 1.69
N GLU A 68 15.66 -48.40 0.62
CA GLU A 68 15.67 -48.94 -0.75
C GLU A 68 14.66 -48.12 -1.60
N ARG A 69 14.98 -47.82 -2.88
CA ARG A 69 14.11 -47.80 -4.10
C ARG A 69 14.56 -46.80 -5.18
N SER A 70 15.40 -47.35 -6.06
CA SER A 70 15.55 -47.17 -7.52
C SER A 70 14.78 -46.08 -8.29
N PHE A 71 15.53 -45.16 -8.91
CA PHE A 71 15.32 -44.75 -10.31
C PHE A 71 16.66 -44.43 -10.98
N SER A 72 16.85 -44.96 -12.19
CA SER A 72 18.10 -45.03 -12.95
C SER A 72 18.45 -43.75 -13.72
N GLN A 73 19.72 -43.36 -13.71
CA GLN A 73 20.33 -42.37 -14.60
C GLN A 73 21.54 -43.03 -15.31
N PRO A 74 21.79 -42.80 -16.61
CA PRO A 74 23.07 -43.12 -17.21
C PRO A 74 23.96 -41.87 -17.31
N THR A 75 25.17 -41.98 -16.74
CA THR A 75 26.31 -41.05 -16.89
C THR A 75 27.11 -41.36 -18.17
N PRO A 76 27.80 -40.36 -18.76
CA PRO A 76 28.90 -40.60 -19.70
C PRO A 76 30.27 -40.59 -18.98
N PRO A 77 31.31 -41.29 -19.50
CA PRO A 77 32.68 -41.09 -19.05
C PRO A 77 33.50 -40.23 -20.04
N SER A 78 34.52 -39.58 -19.47
CA SER A 78 35.55 -38.74 -20.09
C SER A 78 36.85 -39.52 -20.40
N GLN A 79 37.82 -38.81 -21.01
CA GLN A 79 39.24 -39.15 -21.35
C GLN A 79 39.46 -39.58 -22.82
N GLU A 80 40.50 -39.16 -23.56
CA GLU A 80 41.65 -38.27 -23.34
C GLU A 80 42.38 -38.02 -24.71
N THR A 81 43.28 -37.02 -24.72
CA THR A 81 44.43 -36.77 -25.65
C THR A 81 44.25 -36.02 -27.00
N THR A 82 44.97 -34.89 -27.06
CA THR A 82 45.39 -34.03 -28.20
C THR A 82 46.63 -34.63 -28.92
N PRO A 83 47.22 -34.06 -30.01
CA PRO A 83 46.99 -32.77 -30.70
C PRO A 83 46.94 -32.82 -32.26
N GLY A 84 46.54 -31.72 -32.92
CA GLY A 84 46.94 -31.44 -34.32
C GLY A 84 45.94 -30.69 -35.21
N ASN A 85 46.22 -29.40 -35.38
CA ASN A 85 45.99 -28.46 -36.52
C ASN A 85 44.83 -28.58 -37.54
N ASP A 86 44.33 -27.37 -37.84
CA ASP A 86 43.76 -26.84 -39.09
C ASP A 86 42.28 -27.09 -39.47
N ASN A 87 41.57 -25.95 -39.45
CA ASN A 87 40.62 -25.41 -40.41
C ASN A 87 39.19 -25.97 -40.58
N ASP A 88 38.31 -24.97 -40.49
CA ASP A 88 37.02 -24.75 -41.18
C ASP A 88 35.72 -25.39 -40.67
N ARG A 89 34.88 -24.43 -40.23
CA ARG A 89 33.46 -24.22 -40.56
C ARG A 89 32.36 -24.97 -39.79
N GLN A 90 31.53 -24.09 -39.20
CA GLN A 90 30.05 -24.16 -39.09
C GLN A 90 29.54 -25.16 -38.03
N THR A 91 28.73 -24.78 -37.05
CA THR A 91 27.54 -23.92 -37.09
C THR A 91 27.21 -23.40 -35.67
N LEU A 92 27.12 -22.08 -35.48
CA LEU A 92 26.34 -21.49 -34.39
C LEU A 92 25.59 -20.28 -34.95
N GLU A 93 24.47 -20.60 -35.60
CA GLU A 93 23.36 -19.67 -35.83
C GLU A 93 22.59 -19.53 -34.52
N ALA A 94 22.34 -18.28 -34.10
CA ALA A 94 21.11 -17.81 -33.41
C ALA A 94 21.31 -16.51 -32.60
N THR A 95 22.53 -15.97 -32.48
CA THR A 95 22.76 -14.79 -31.60
C THR A 95 23.68 -13.71 -32.20
N ARG A 96 23.60 -13.47 -33.52
CA ARG A 96 24.31 -12.37 -34.18
C ARG A 96 23.48 -11.47 -35.12
N PHE A 97 22.16 -11.58 -35.11
CA PHE A 97 21.32 -10.78 -36.02
C PHE A 97 20.96 -9.37 -35.51
N LEU A 98 21.27 -8.99 -34.26
CA LEU A 98 20.76 -7.73 -33.69
C LEU A 98 21.82 -6.69 -33.26
N MET A 99 23.10 -6.95 -33.53
CA MET A 99 24.20 -6.03 -33.19
C MET A 99 25.26 -6.01 -34.30
N GLY A 100 24.84 -5.68 -35.53
CA GLY A 100 25.73 -5.71 -36.71
C GLY A 100 25.38 -4.78 -37.88
N VAL A 101 24.34 -3.95 -37.76
CA VAL A 101 23.91 -3.06 -38.86
C VAL A 101 24.31 -1.59 -38.64
N LEU A 102 24.77 -1.19 -37.44
CA LEU A 102 24.85 0.24 -37.11
C LEU A 102 26.26 0.89 -37.10
N LEU A 103 27.35 0.20 -37.48
CA LEU A 103 28.71 0.73 -37.24
C LEU A 103 29.75 0.57 -38.37
N ALA A 104 29.33 0.46 -39.63
CA ALA A 104 30.26 0.34 -40.76
C ALA A 104 29.91 1.24 -41.95
N ALA A 105 29.82 2.56 -41.74
CA ALA A 105 29.69 3.49 -42.88
C ALA A 105 30.20 4.92 -42.57
N ILE A 106 31.40 5.10 -41.99
CA ILE A 106 32.11 6.39 -42.04
C ILE A 106 33.63 6.17 -42.12
N ALA A 107 34.21 6.25 -43.33
CA ALA A 107 35.62 6.60 -43.59
C ALA A 107 35.82 7.01 -45.08
N GLU A 108 36.00 8.31 -45.29
CA GLU A 108 36.76 9.11 -46.30
C GLU A 108 37.03 8.56 -47.74
N GLN A 109 36.45 9.16 -48.81
CA GLN A 109 36.95 10.22 -49.76
C GLN A 109 37.53 9.63 -51.08
N PRO A 110 37.74 10.39 -52.19
CA PRO A 110 36.85 11.27 -52.97
C PRO A 110 36.84 10.88 -54.48
N ASP A 111 35.83 11.27 -55.27
CA ASP A 111 36.00 11.65 -56.67
C ASP A 111 34.71 12.26 -57.27
N ALA A 112 34.92 13.22 -58.16
CA ALA A 112 33.95 14.18 -58.63
C ALA A 112 33.13 13.76 -59.87
N VAL A 113 32.09 14.56 -60.15
CA VAL A 113 31.37 14.80 -61.44
C VAL A 113 30.14 13.91 -61.72
N PRO A 114 29.00 14.42 -62.26
CA PRO A 114 28.41 15.77 -62.23
C PRO A 114 26.96 15.81 -61.68
N LEU A 115 26.45 17.02 -61.44
CA LEU A 115 25.03 17.32 -61.22
C LEU A 115 24.15 16.78 -62.35
N ASN A 116 23.32 15.78 -62.04
CA ASN A 116 22.14 15.46 -62.84
C ASN A 116 20.91 15.89 -62.05
N VAL A 117 20.16 16.82 -62.63
CA VAL A 117 18.84 17.25 -62.16
C VAL A 117 17.90 16.06 -62.36
N GLU A 118 17.73 15.24 -61.32
CA GLU A 118 16.68 14.22 -61.31
C GLU A 118 15.34 14.90 -61.08
N SER A 119 14.56 14.93 -62.15
CA SER A 119 13.14 15.24 -62.18
C SER A 119 12.38 14.38 -61.19
N TYR A 120 11.71 15.03 -60.23
CA TYR A 120 10.64 14.41 -59.44
C TYR A 120 9.59 13.77 -60.37
N PRO A 121 9.20 12.49 -60.18
CA PRO A 121 8.03 11.97 -60.84
C PRO A 121 6.79 12.55 -60.15
N THR A 122 6.31 13.68 -60.65
CA THR A 122 5.00 14.24 -60.28
C THR A 122 3.90 13.38 -60.92
N THR A 123 3.60 12.23 -60.31
CA THR A 123 2.33 11.52 -60.49
C THR A 123 1.84 11.01 -59.15
N GLN A 124 1.51 11.94 -58.24
CA GLN A 124 0.57 11.63 -57.18
C GLN A 124 -0.78 11.34 -57.85
N ARG A 125 -1.17 10.06 -57.88
CA ARG A 125 -2.59 9.70 -57.99
C ARG A 125 -3.31 10.44 -56.86
N PRO A 126 -4.50 11.03 -57.10
CA PRO A 126 -5.30 11.53 -56.00
C PRO A 126 -5.51 10.38 -55.00
N PRO A 127 -5.44 10.63 -53.69
CA PRO A 127 -5.65 9.58 -52.69
C PRO A 127 -6.98 8.90 -52.98
N ARG A 128 -6.99 7.57 -52.95
CA ARG A 128 -8.23 6.80 -53.04
C ARG A 128 -9.15 7.31 -51.91
N PRO A 129 -10.41 7.66 -52.18
CA PRO A 129 -11.34 7.95 -51.09
C PRO A 129 -11.42 6.70 -50.20
N LEU A 130 -11.09 6.86 -48.93
CA LEU A 130 -11.23 5.82 -47.91
C LEU A 130 -12.67 5.29 -47.95
N THR A 131 -12.85 3.99 -47.80
CA THR A 131 -14.20 3.44 -47.64
C THR A 131 -14.75 3.86 -46.28
N ASP A 132 -16.08 3.98 -46.18
CA ASP A 132 -16.72 4.33 -44.91
C ASP A 132 -16.33 3.33 -43.79
N ASP A 133 -16.03 2.07 -44.12
CA ASP A 133 -15.56 1.05 -43.17
C ASP A 133 -14.13 1.35 -42.64
N GLU A 134 -13.19 1.74 -43.50
CA GLU A 134 -11.82 2.12 -43.12
C GLU A 134 -11.80 3.37 -42.22
N ILE A 135 -12.71 4.31 -42.49
CA ILE A 135 -12.91 5.51 -41.66
C ILE A 135 -13.43 5.12 -40.28
N MET A 136 -14.38 4.19 -40.21
CA MET A 136 -14.95 3.73 -38.95
C MET A 136 -13.93 2.96 -38.10
N ASP A 137 -13.08 2.14 -38.71
CA ASP A 137 -11.99 1.46 -37.99
C ASP A 137 -10.97 2.47 -37.42
N SER A 138 -10.68 3.54 -38.16
CA SER A 138 -9.83 4.64 -37.68
C SER A 138 -10.46 5.39 -36.50
N ILE A 139 -11.77 5.68 -36.57
CA ILE A 139 -12.50 6.28 -35.45
C ILE A 139 -12.49 5.35 -34.23
N ARG A 140 -12.70 4.03 -34.42
CA ARG A 140 -12.66 3.06 -33.33
C ARG A 140 -11.29 3.02 -32.66
N ALA A 141 -10.21 3.03 -33.45
CA ALA A 141 -8.85 3.10 -32.93
C ALA A 141 -8.63 4.37 -32.08
N ILE A 142 -9.08 5.54 -32.58
CA ILE A 142 -8.96 6.82 -31.87
C ILE A 142 -9.80 6.85 -30.59
N VAL A 143 -11.02 6.32 -30.62
CA VAL A 143 -11.90 6.23 -29.43
C VAL A 143 -11.30 5.29 -28.37
N ALA A 144 -10.68 4.18 -28.78
CA ALA A 144 -9.98 3.28 -27.86
C ALA A 144 -8.78 3.96 -27.15
N LEU A 145 -8.17 4.98 -27.76
CA LEU A 145 -7.12 5.76 -27.11
C LEU A 145 -7.67 6.60 -25.95
N ASN A 146 -8.87 7.17 -26.07
CA ASN A 146 -9.50 7.91 -24.96
C ASN A 146 -9.74 7.01 -23.74
N GLU A 147 -10.10 5.74 -23.96
CA GLU A 147 -10.25 4.79 -22.86
C GLU A 147 -8.92 4.53 -22.15
N LYS A 148 -7.81 4.44 -22.89
CA LYS A 148 -6.47 4.31 -22.31
C LYS A 148 -6.01 5.57 -21.57
N VAL A 149 -6.39 6.75 -22.05
CA VAL A 149 -6.09 8.04 -21.39
C VAL A 149 -6.81 8.13 -20.03
N ASP A 150 -8.07 7.70 -19.97
CA ASP A 150 -8.86 7.66 -18.72
C ASP A 150 -8.24 6.73 -17.66
N GLN A 151 -7.42 5.75 -18.06
CA GLN A 151 -6.77 4.79 -17.16
C GLN A 151 -5.45 5.31 -16.55
N ILE A 152 -4.96 6.49 -16.96
CA ILE A 152 -3.68 7.03 -16.48
C ILE A 152 -3.85 7.62 -15.06
N PRO A 153 -3.17 7.08 -14.03
CA PRO A 153 -3.27 7.59 -12.65
C PRO A 153 -2.61 8.97 -12.52
N GLY A 154 -3.23 9.88 -11.74
CA GLY A 154 -2.68 11.21 -11.46
C GLY A 154 -2.76 12.20 -12.62
N SER A 155 -3.52 11.87 -13.66
CA SER A 155 -3.83 12.72 -14.79
C SER A 155 -4.58 14.00 -14.35
N ILE A 156 -3.83 15.07 -14.11
CA ILE A 156 -4.29 16.45 -14.33
C ILE A 156 -4.13 16.71 -15.82
N VAL A 157 -4.77 15.89 -16.67
CA VAL A 157 -4.59 16.01 -18.11
C VAL A 157 -5.49 17.13 -18.62
N ILE A 158 -4.85 18.29 -18.81
CA ILE A 158 -5.21 19.26 -19.85
C ILE A 158 -4.80 18.63 -21.20
N MET A 159 -5.37 17.49 -21.59
CA MET A 159 -5.38 17.14 -23.01
C MET A 159 -6.47 17.99 -23.64
N PRO A 160 -6.25 18.54 -24.84
CA PRO A 160 -7.39 18.89 -25.67
C PRO A 160 -8.23 17.60 -25.81
N PRO A 161 -9.49 17.57 -25.34
CA PRO A 161 -10.33 16.41 -25.54
C PRO A 161 -10.37 16.15 -27.04
N LEU A 162 -10.10 14.90 -27.43
CA LEU A 162 -10.34 14.47 -28.81
C LEU A 162 -11.76 14.94 -29.19
N PRO A 163 -11.95 15.53 -30.38
CA PRO A 163 -13.23 16.11 -30.74
C PRO A 163 -14.37 15.12 -30.54
N THR A 164 -15.34 15.52 -29.72
CA THR A 164 -16.58 14.76 -29.52
C THR A 164 -17.74 15.48 -30.20
N VAL A 165 -18.84 14.76 -30.44
CA VAL A 165 -20.04 15.36 -31.02
C VAL A 165 -20.97 15.79 -29.90
N ILE A 166 -21.22 17.09 -29.79
CA ILE A 166 -22.09 17.67 -28.78
C ILE A 166 -23.43 17.99 -29.40
N VAL A 167 -24.50 17.44 -28.83
CA VAL A 167 -25.87 17.68 -29.30
C VAL A 167 -26.46 18.86 -28.54
N VAL A 168 -26.92 19.86 -29.28
CA VAL A 168 -27.59 21.05 -28.74
C VAL A 168 -28.80 21.34 -29.60
N GLY A 169 -29.98 21.35 -29.00
CA GLY A 169 -31.24 21.66 -29.67
C GLY A 169 -32.08 22.65 -28.90
N ALA A 170 -33.06 23.25 -29.58
CA ALA A 170 -33.98 24.23 -29.02
C ALA A 170 -35.07 23.63 -28.11
N LYS A 171 -35.40 22.34 -28.29
CA LYS A 171 -36.34 21.56 -27.46
C LYS A 171 -35.76 20.17 -27.18
N GLU A 172 -36.00 19.64 -25.98
CA GLU A 172 -35.52 18.31 -25.58
C GLU A 172 -36.11 17.20 -26.46
N GLU A 173 -37.36 17.36 -26.90
CA GLU A 173 -38.04 16.43 -27.80
C GLU A 173 -37.31 16.32 -29.16
N ASP A 174 -36.86 17.44 -29.71
CA ASP A 174 -36.17 17.48 -31.00
C ASP A 174 -34.76 16.87 -30.89
N GLN A 175 -34.02 17.16 -29.82
CA GLN A 175 -32.69 16.56 -29.55
C GLN A 175 -32.78 15.04 -29.45
N ARG A 176 -33.71 14.57 -28.61
CA ARG A 176 -34.00 13.16 -28.42
C ARG A 176 -34.34 12.47 -29.75
N GLU A 177 -35.20 13.09 -30.57
CA GLU A 177 -35.62 12.51 -31.84
C GLU A 177 -34.43 12.19 -32.75
N VAL A 178 -33.39 13.04 -32.74
CA VAL A 178 -32.17 12.84 -33.54
C VAL A 178 -31.27 11.76 -32.94
N ILE A 179 -31.07 11.75 -31.62
CA ILE A 179 -30.23 10.74 -30.93
C ILE A 179 -30.84 9.34 -31.07
N GLU A 180 -32.15 9.20 -30.84
CA GLU A 180 -32.87 7.93 -31.00
C GLU A 180 -32.91 7.49 -32.47
N ALA A 181 -32.88 8.43 -33.44
CA ALA A 181 -32.73 8.09 -34.86
C ALA A 181 -31.39 7.44 -35.17
N LEU A 182 -30.31 7.99 -34.62
CA LEU A 182 -28.95 7.51 -34.84
C LEU A 182 -28.73 6.13 -34.22
N VAL A 183 -29.33 5.87 -33.05
CA VAL A 183 -29.28 4.58 -32.36
C VAL A 183 -30.28 3.56 -32.95
N GLY A 184 -31.42 4.03 -33.47
CA GLY A 184 -32.48 3.20 -34.06
C GLY A 184 -33.50 2.63 -33.06
N HIS A 185 -33.38 2.97 -31.77
CA HIS A 185 -34.23 2.52 -30.66
C HIS A 185 -34.58 3.68 -29.72
N GLU A 186 -35.74 3.61 -29.08
CA GLU A 186 -36.12 4.52 -27.99
C GLU A 186 -35.48 4.06 -26.68
N PHE A 187 -34.75 4.95 -26.01
CA PHE A 187 -34.09 4.64 -24.74
C PHE A 187 -34.01 5.82 -23.78
N LEU A 188 -34.15 7.06 -24.27
CA LEU A 188 -34.17 8.24 -23.42
C LEU A 188 -35.52 8.34 -22.68
N PRO A 189 -35.57 8.77 -21.42
CA PRO A 189 -36.82 8.93 -20.68
C PRO A 189 -37.69 10.02 -21.33
N ARG A 190 -39.01 9.77 -21.50
CA ARG A 190 -39.94 10.80 -21.99
C ARG A 190 -40.29 11.69 -20.81
N SER A 191 -39.92 12.96 -20.87
CA SER A 191 -40.31 13.96 -19.87
C SER A 191 -41.85 13.99 -19.80
N PRO A 192 -42.50 13.62 -18.68
CA PRO A 192 -43.90 13.96 -18.51
C PRO A 192 -43.97 15.50 -18.39
N SER A 193 -44.79 16.11 -19.22
CA SER A 193 -45.01 17.56 -19.29
C SER A 193 -45.04 18.28 -17.93
N SER A 194 -44.23 19.34 -17.79
CA SER A 194 -44.31 20.48 -16.83
C SER A 194 -43.35 20.49 -15.63
N PRO A 195 -42.97 21.69 -15.13
CA PRO A 195 -41.66 22.01 -14.57
C PRO A 195 -41.55 21.62 -13.10
N ILE A 196 -40.41 21.03 -12.70
CA ILE A 196 -40.08 20.88 -11.28
C ILE A 196 -39.33 22.14 -10.83
N ASN A 197 -40.12 23.13 -10.40
CA ASN A 197 -39.69 24.02 -9.34
C ASN A 197 -39.89 23.28 -7.99
N THR A 198 -38.94 23.49 -7.08
CA THR A 198 -38.99 23.19 -5.63
C THR A 198 -39.08 21.72 -5.23
N VAL A 199 -37.93 21.14 -4.85
CA VAL A 199 -37.88 20.18 -3.74
C VAL A 199 -36.82 20.67 -2.76
N ASP A 200 -37.28 20.94 -1.54
CA ASP A 200 -36.49 21.38 -0.39
C ASP A 200 -35.41 20.35 -0.02
N ALA A 201 -34.24 20.88 0.34
CA ALA A 201 -33.12 20.12 0.87
C ALA A 201 -33.44 19.57 2.26
N SER A 202 -33.57 18.26 2.42
CA SER A 202 -33.21 17.55 3.66
C SER A 202 -33.17 16.04 3.45
N ASN A 203 -32.09 15.43 3.94
CA ASN A 203 -31.77 13.99 4.00
C ASN A 203 -31.22 13.36 2.71
N ILE A 204 -29.90 13.49 2.56
CA ILE A 204 -29.06 12.60 1.76
C ILE A 204 -28.34 11.69 2.75
N ASP A 205 -28.73 10.43 2.78
CA ASP A 205 -27.87 9.29 3.08
C ASP A 205 -28.29 8.20 2.10
N LEU A 206 -27.34 7.78 1.24
CA LEU A 206 -27.20 6.45 0.62
C LEU A 206 -26.27 6.59 -0.60
N GLU A 207 -25.01 6.22 -0.37
CA GLU A 207 -24.06 5.86 -1.43
C GLU A 207 -24.65 4.74 -2.29
N PHE A 208 -24.75 4.99 -3.60
CA PHE A 208 -24.80 3.94 -4.60
C PHE A 208 -23.74 4.25 -5.64
N GLU A 209 -22.64 3.53 -5.54
CA GLU A 209 -21.58 3.46 -6.52
C GLU A 209 -22.12 2.67 -7.73
N VAL A 210 -22.72 3.36 -8.70
CA VAL A 210 -23.21 2.73 -9.95
C VAL A 210 -22.02 2.55 -10.88
N ASN A 211 -21.15 1.60 -10.53
CA ASN A 211 -20.24 0.90 -11.44
C ASN A 211 -20.81 -0.49 -11.77
N SER A 212 -22.13 -0.59 -11.95
CA SER A 212 -22.73 -1.82 -12.44
C SER A 212 -22.68 -1.83 -13.97
N THR A 213 -21.74 -2.60 -14.53
CA THR A 213 -21.77 -3.07 -15.92
C THR A 213 -23.01 -3.95 -16.13
N LEU A 214 -24.19 -3.34 -16.14
CA LEU A 214 -25.45 -4.01 -16.46
C LEU A 214 -25.50 -4.17 -17.98
N ARG A 215 -25.15 -5.36 -18.46
CA ARG A 215 -25.39 -5.78 -19.85
C ARG A 215 -26.88 -6.12 -19.99
N THR A 216 -27.75 -5.12 -20.09
CA THR A 216 -29.18 -5.31 -20.30
C THR A 216 -29.48 -5.29 -21.80
N ALA A 217 -30.27 -6.28 -22.27
CA ALA A 217 -30.70 -6.38 -23.66
C ALA A 217 -31.99 -5.59 -23.96
N ASP A 218 -32.66 -5.07 -22.92
CA ASP A 218 -33.96 -4.40 -23.02
C ASP A 218 -33.84 -2.89 -22.80
N PHE A 219 -34.19 -2.11 -23.83
CA PHE A 219 -34.17 -0.65 -23.81
C PHE A 219 -35.23 -0.05 -22.86
N GLY A 220 -36.32 -0.77 -22.55
CA GLY A 220 -37.30 -0.30 -21.57
C GLY A 220 -36.75 -0.27 -20.14
N GLN A 221 -35.87 -1.20 -19.80
CA GLN A 221 -35.15 -1.22 -18.53
C GLN A 221 -34.11 -0.11 -18.46
N ILE A 222 -33.39 0.15 -19.56
CA ILE A 222 -32.43 1.27 -19.67
C ILE A 222 -33.17 2.59 -19.44
N GLN A 223 -34.32 2.79 -20.07
CA GLN A 223 -35.13 3.99 -19.90
C GLN A 223 -35.58 4.20 -18.45
N SER A 224 -36.06 3.13 -17.80
CA SER A 224 -36.49 3.17 -16.40
C SER A 224 -35.33 3.46 -15.44
N THR A 225 -34.16 2.88 -15.71
CA THR A 225 -32.93 3.08 -14.92
C THR A 225 -32.40 4.50 -15.07
N LEU A 226 -32.33 5.02 -16.30
CA LEU A 226 -31.94 6.42 -16.56
C LEU A 226 -32.90 7.40 -15.86
N HIS A 227 -34.20 7.14 -15.93
CA HIS A 227 -35.21 7.95 -15.23
C HIS A 227 -34.99 7.93 -13.71
N GLN A 228 -34.71 6.77 -13.11
CA GLN A 228 -34.38 6.66 -11.69
C GLN A 228 -33.10 7.41 -11.31
N ILE A 229 -32.05 7.32 -12.12
CA ILE A 229 -30.79 8.04 -11.88
C ILE A 229 -31.02 9.55 -11.88
N ILE A 230 -31.78 10.06 -12.86
CA ILE A 230 -32.10 11.49 -12.97
C ILE A 230 -32.93 11.97 -11.78
N LEU A 231 -33.91 11.19 -11.32
CA LEU A 231 -34.75 11.54 -10.16
C LEU A 231 -33.96 11.55 -8.84
N ASN A 232 -33.04 10.60 -8.66
CA ASN A 232 -32.31 10.45 -7.40
C ASN A 232 -31.22 11.52 -7.21
N GLN A 233 -30.65 12.10 -8.27
CA GLN A 233 -29.56 13.08 -8.19
C GLN A 233 -29.66 14.18 -9.28
N PRO A 234 -30.54 15.19 -9.12
CA PRO A 234 -30.75 16.24 -10.11
C PRO A 234 -29.59 17.24 -10.25
N LEU A 235 -28.63 17.27 -9.30
CA LEU A 235 -27.53 18.26 -9.24
C LEU A 235 -26.16 17.66 -9.60
N ARG A 236 -26.10 16.47 -10.19
CA ARG A 236 -24.82 15.81 -10.50
C ARG A 236 -24.09 16.57 -11.61
N THR A 237 -22.85 17.00 -11.34
CA THR A 237 -21.97 17.64 -12.32
C THR A 237 -21.17 16.63 -13.16
N ALA A 238 -21.10 15.37 -12.73
CA ALA A 238 -20.40 14.29 -13.44
C ALA A 238 -21.32 13.63 -14.50
N PRO A 239 -20.84 13.42 -15.75
CA PRO A 239 -21.65 12.88 -16.84
C PRO A 239 -21.95 11.39 -16.65
N VAL A 240 -23.13 10.95 -17.11
CA VAL A 240 -23.51 9.53 -17.15
C VAL A 240 -22.96 8.89 -18.44
N LYS A 241 -22.00 7.97 -18.31
CA LYS A 241 -21.45 7.22 -19.46
C LYS A 241 -22.37 6.06 -19.84
N LEU A 242 -22.90 6.06 -21.06
CA LEU A 242 -23.73 4.99 -21.63
C LEU A 242 -23.03 4.41 -22.86
N LEU A 243 -22.83 3.09 -22.88
CA LEU A 243 -22.18 2.38 -24.00
C LEU A 243 -23.19 1.46 -24.70
N ILE A 244 -23.53 1.77 -25.95
CA ILE A 244 -24.50 1.04 -26.76
C ILE A 244 -23.75 0.31 -27.88
N HIS A 245 -23.85 -1.03 -27.91
CA HIS A 245 -23.28 -1.85 -28.98
C HIS A 245 -24.39 -2.38 -29.89
N SER A 246 -24.29 -2.13 -31.18
CA SER A 246 -25.20 -2.67 -32.19
C SER A 246 -24.55 -2.64 -33.57
N ALA A 247 -24.78 -3.66 -34.40
CA ALA A 247 -24.24 -3.73 -35.76
C ALA A 247 -24.73 -2.60 -36.68
N HIS A 248 -25.82 -1.93 -36.30
CA HIS A 248 -26.40 -0.84 -37.08
C HIS A 248 -26.03 0.55 -36.56
N VAL A 249 -25.38 0.67 -35.41
CA VAL A 249 -25.01 1.95 -34.81
C VAL A 249 -23.57 2.30 -35.21
N PRO A 250 -23.28 3.55 -35.61
CA PRO A 250 -21.90 3.97 -35.87
C PRO A 250 -21.14 4.15 -34.54
N ASP A 251 -19.87 3.76 -34.52
CA ASP A 251 -18.93 4.00 -33.41
C ASP A 251 -18.67 5.51 -33.23
N LEU A 252 -19.51 6.18 -32.44
CA LEU A 252 -19.45 7.62 -32.18
C LEU A 252 -19.63 7.91 -30.69
N THR A 253 -18.90 8.91 -30.20
CA THR A 253 -19.10 9.47 -28.85
C THR A 253 -19.96 10.73 -28.95
N LEU A 254 -21.21 10.62 -28.48
CA LEU A 254 -22.19 11.71 -28.44
C LEU A 254 -22.35 12.19 -27.00
N VAL A 255 -22.32 13.51 -26.79
CA VAL A 255 -22.63 14.16 -25.51
C VAL A 255 -23.96 14.89 -25.65
N ASP A 256 -24.94 14.47 -24.87
CA ASP A 256 -26.26 15.10 -24.79
C ASP A 256 -26.23 16.20 -23.70
N LEU A 257 -26.48 17.45 -24.08
CA LEU A 257 -26.53 18.57 -23.16
C LEU A 257 -28.00 18.98 -22.92
N PRO A 258 -28.48 18.96 -21.66
CA PRO A 258 -29.87 19.33 -21.36
C PRO A 258 -30.12 20.79 -21.70
N ILE A 259 -31.39 21.17 -21.88
CA ILE A 259 -31.78 22.57 -22.13
C ILE A 259 -32.16 23.21 -20.81
N VAL A 260 -31.23 23.93 -20.18
CA VAL A 260 -31.51 24.72 -18.98
C VAL A 260 -31.76 26.17 -19.40
N ASN A 261 -32.71 26.85 -18.73
CA ASN A 261 -33.04 28.25 -19.01
C ASN A 261 -31.78 29.11 -19.16
N ILE A 262 -31.73 29.85 -20.28
CA ILE A 262 -30.60 30.62 -20.83
C ILE A 262 -30.03 31.66 -19.85
N ASP A 263 -30.76 31.98 -18.77
CA ASP A 263 -30.39 32.98 -17.77
C ASP A 263 -29.35 32.49 -16.73
N ALA A 264 -29.13 31.17 -16.61
CA ALA A 264 -28.04 30.61 -15.82
C ALA A 264 -26.89 30.22 -16.75
N HIS A 265 -25.89 31.10 -16.88
CA HIS A 265 -24.60 30.77 -17.50
C HIS A 265 -23.90 29.67 -16.68
N ASN A 266 -24.32 28.42 -16.88
CA ASN A 266 -23.71 27.26 -16.25
C ASN A 266 -22.31 27.08 -16.86
N SER A 267 -21.30 27.03 -16.00
CA SER A 267 -19.90 26.71 -16.33
C SER A 267 -19.74 25.46 -17.20
N LEU A 268 -20.72 24.55 -17.19
CA LEU A 268 -20.79 23.34 -18.02
C LEU A 268 -20.89 23.64 -19.52
N TYR A 269 -21.75 24.57 -19.96
CA TYR A 269 -21.88 24.87 -21.39
C TYR A 269 -20.58 25.47 -21.93
N ASP A 270 -19.95 26.36 -21.18
CA ASP A 270 -18.64 26.92 -21.52
C ASP A 270 -17.56 25.84 -21.63
N GLN A 271 -17.57 24.82 -20.77
CA GLN A 271 -16.61 23.72 -20.81
C GLN A 271 -16.76 22.86 -22.08
N TYR A 272 -17.98 22.51 -22.49
CA TYR A 272 -18.21 21.64 -23.63
C TYR A 272 -18.20 22.38 -24.97
N LEU A 273 -18.74 23.60 -25.03
CA LEU A 273 -18.84 24.38 -26.27
C LEU A 273 -17.51 25.02 -26.70
N ARG A 274 -16.58 25.25 -25.76
CA ARG A 274 -15.22 25.69 -26.07
C ARG A 274 -14.38 24.49 -26.52
N GLY A 275 -13.52 24.68 -27.53
CA GLY A 275 -12.58 23.65 -28.01
C GLY A 275 -12.85 23.15 -29.43
N TYR A 276 -12.31 21.98 -29.78
CA TYR A 276 -12.38 21.41 -31.13
C TYR A 276 -13.60 20.48 -31.35
N ASN A 277 -14.53 20.43 -30.40
CA ASN A 277 -15.73 19.59 -30.47
C ASN A 277 -16.64 19.96 -31.65
N LEU A 278 -17.26 18.95 -32.25
CA LEU A 278 -18.23 19.10 -33.32
C LEU A 278 -19.61 19.41 -32.72
N LEU A 279 -20.27 20.48 -33.18
CA LEU A 279 -21.57 20.87 -32.66
C LEU A 279 -22.68 20.34 -33.56
N LEU A 280 -23.65 19.63 -33.00
CA LEU A 280 -24.85 19.18 -33.68
C LEU A 280 -26.04 20.03 -33.22
N SER A 281 -26.38 21.05 -34.03
CA SER A 281 -27.48 21.97 -33.75
C SER A 281 -28.79 21.41 -34.27
N VAL A 282 -29.76 21.15 -33.39
CA VAL A 282 -31.07 20.59 -33.75
C VAL A 282 -32.18 21.64 -33.65
N SER A 283 -32.97 21.80 -34.72
CA SER A 283 -34.10 22.74 -34.80
C SER A 283 -35.31 22.11 -35.49
N SER A 284 -36.52 22.46 -35.07
CA SER A 284 -37.76 22.01 -35.73
C SER A 284 -38.13 22.91 -36.92
N ALA A 285 -38.65 22.30 -37.99
CA ALA A 285 -39.19 23.00 -39.14
C ALA A 285 -40.42 23.88 -38.83
N LYS A 286 -41.21 23.53 -37.80
CA LYS A 286 -42.41 24.30 -37.39
C LYS A 286 -42.07 25.62 -36.72
N GLU A 287 -40.97 25.63 -35.97
CA GLU A 287 -40.49 26.78 -35.19
C GLU A 287 -38.96 26.84 -35.33
N PRO A 288 -38.45 27.49 -36.39
CA PRO A 288 -37.02 27.57 -36.66
C PRO A 288 -36.36 28.60 -35.72
N LEU A 289 -36.31 28.29 -34.43
CA LEU A 289 -35.48 29.02 -33.48
C LEU A 289 -34.09 28.39 -33.51
N LEU A 290 -33.10 29.14 -34.00
CA LEU A 290 -31.71 28.70 -33.92
C LEU A 290 -31.28 28.71 -32.45
N ALA A 291 -30.54 27.70 -32.03
CA ALA A 291 -29.96 27.66 -30.69
C ALA A 291 -28.95 28.83 -30.57
N PRO A 292 -29.26 29.91 -29.82
CA PRO A 292 -28.42 31.10 -29.76
C PRO A 292 -27.03 30.79 -29.22
N LEU A 293 -26.95 29.75 -28.38
CA LEU A 293 -25.73 29.24 -27.77
C LEU A 293 -24.73 28.65 -28.78
N CYS A 294 -25.21 27.99 -29.84
CA CYS A 294 -24.35 27.46 -30.90
C CYS A 294 -23.78 28.58 -31.79
N GLU A 295 -24.57 29.62 -32.07
CA GLU A 295 -24.12 30.76 -32.87
C GLU A 295 -23.11 31.63 -32.13
N GLN A 296 -23.27 31.76 -30.81
CA GLN A 296 -22.28 32.40 -29.94
C GLN A 296 -20.96 31.61 -29.91
N ALA A 297 -21.03 30.28 -29.93
CA ALA A 297 -19.86 29.41 -29.89
C ALA A 297 -19.15 29.25 -31.26
N ASP A 298 -19.87 29.29 -32.38
CA ASP A 298 -19.32 29.11 -33.74
C ASP A 298 -19.97 30.08 -34.74
N PRO A 299 -19.53 31.36 -34.80
CA PRO A 299 -20.12 32.36 -35.68
C PRO A 299 -19.86 32.08 -37.18
N LEU A 300 -18.82 31.31 -37.50
CA LEU A 300 -18.48 30.94 -38.87
C LEU A 300 -19.19 29.67 -39.34
N GLY A 301 -19.78 28.90 -38.41
CA GLY A 301 -20.45 27.62 -38.71
C GLY A 301 -19.49 26.55 -39.25
N VAL A 302 -18.20 26.63 -38.93
CA VAL A 302 -17.18 25.73 -39.48
C VAL A 302 -17.25 24.37 -38.80
N ARG A 303 -17.58 24.29 -37.51
CA ARG A 303 -17.66 23.04 -36.72
C ARG A 303 -19.10 22.62 -36.38
N THR A 304 -20.08 23.39 -36.84
CA THR A 304 -21.50 23.14 -36.56
C THR A 304 -22.19 22.41 -37.73
N ILE A 305 -22.78 21.25 -37.46
CA ILE A 305 -23.74 20.58 -38.34
C ILE A 305 -25.15 20.98 -37.89
N ARG A 306 -25.95 21.53 -38.79
CA ARG A 306 -27.34 21.91 -38.51
C ARG A 306 -28.29 20.82 -38.99
N VAL A 307 -29.17 20.37 -38.10
CA VAL A 307 -30.20 19.36 -38.37
C VAL A 307 -31.56 20.00 -38.20
N ILE A 308 -32.37 19.96 -39.26
CA ILE A 308 -33.74 20.45 -39.25
C ILE A 308 -34.67 19.25 -39.19
N THR A 309 -35.39 19.05 -38.08
CA THR A 309 -36.37 17.97 -37.90
C THR A 309 -37.74 18.37 -38.46
N GLN A 310 -38.60 17.37 -38.70
CA GLN A 310 -40.00 17.58 -39.11
C GLN A 310 -40.19 18.31 -40.46
N ILE A 311 -39.26 18.13 -41.40
CA ILE A 311 -39.34 18.78 -42.72
C ILE A 311 -40.58 18.39 -43.54
N ASP A 312 -41.21 17.26 -43.22
CA ASP A 312 -42.47 16.78 -43.80
C ASP A 312 -43.65 17.71 -43.55
N THR A 313 -43.54 18.58 -42.55
CA THR A 313 -44.60 19.54 -42.20
C THR A 313 -44.56 20.80 -43.07
N LEU A 314 -43.49 21.00 -43.83
CA LEU A 314 -43.32 22.10 -44.76
C LEU A 314 -43.54 21.64 -46.20
N ASP A 315 -44.02 22.57 -47.03
CA ASP A 315 -44.04 22.38 -48.47
C ASP A 315 -42.59 22.22 -49.01
N PRO A 316 -42.31 21.29 -49.96
CA PRO A 316 -40.95 20.99 -50.41
C PRO A 316 -40.15 22.21 -50.92
N GLN A 317 -40.82 23.21 -51.49
CA GLN A 317 -40.16 24.46 -51.94
C GLN A 317 -39.71 25.34 -50.77
N ASN A 318 -40.48 25.39 -49.69
CA ASN A 318 -40.11 26.11 -48.46
C ASN A 318 -39.04 25.36 -47.69
N ALA A 319 -39.12 24.03 -47.64
CA ALA A 319 -38.11 23.17 -47.03
C ALA A 319 -36.75 23.31 -47.74
N SER A 320 -36.70 23.32 -49.07
CA SER A 320 -35.45 23.51 -49.82
C SER A 320 -34.86 24.91 -49.65
N LYS A 321 -35.71 25.95 -49.56
CA LYS A 321 -35.29 27.31 -49.21
C LYS A 321 -34.68 27.38 -47.81
N MET A 322 -35.26 26.73 -46.81
CA MET A 322 -34.71 26.69 -45.45
C MET A 322 -33.38 25.93 -45.38
N LEU A 323 -33.28 24.78 -46.04
CA LEU A 323 -32.03 24.00 -46.09
C LEU A 323 -30.91 24.72 -46.84
N SER A 324 -31.24 25.53 -47.84
CA SER A 324 -30.26 26.33 -48.59
C SER A 324 -29.89 27.66 -47.93
N THR A 325 -30.72 28.17 -47.01
CA THR A 325 -30.48 29.44 -46.28
C THR A 325 -29.21 29.37 -45.44
N HIS A 326 -28.96 28.22 -44.81
CA HIS A 326 -27.76 28.01 -43.99
C HIS A 326 -26.87 26.94 -44.63
N LYS A 327 -25.58 27.27 -44.82
CA LYS A 327 -24.61 26.34 -45.41
C LYS A 327 -24.52 25.08 -44.55
N GLY A 328 -24.66 23.92 -45.19
CA GLY A 328 -24.41 22.63 -44.57
C GLY A 328 -25.55 22.04 -43.74
N SER A 329 -26.77 22.61 -43.80
CA SER A 329 -27.95 22.07 -43.11
C SER A 329 -28.41 20.73 -43.71
N ILE A 330 -28.87 19.84 -42.85
CA ILE A 330 -29.41 18.52 -43.21
C ILE A 330 -30.87 18.45 -42.76
N GLY A 331 -31.75 18.05 -43.69
CA GLY A 331 -33.16 17.87 -43.40
C GLY A 331 -33.47 16.46 -42.92
N MET A 332 -34.16 16.32 -41.80
CA MET A 332 -34.68 15.06 -41.30
C MET A 332 -36.20 15.06 -41.31
N VAL A 333 -36.76 13.98 -41.84
CA VAL A 333 -38.21 13.72 -41.84
C VAL A 333 -38.64 13.36 -40.42
N GLY A 334 -39.71 14.01 -39.93
CA GLY A 334 -40.25 13.80 -38.60
C GLY A 334 -40.94 12.44 -38.47
N THR A 335 -40.97 11.90 -37.25
CA THR A 335 -41.64 10.61 -36.94
C THR A 335 -43.14 10.75 -36.62
N GLY A 336 -43.76 11.90 -36.94
CA GLY A 336 -45.06 12.40 -36.44
C GLY A 336 -46.31 11.53 -36.59
N SER A 337 -46.22 10.30 -37.11
CA SER A 337 -47.29 9.29 -37.04
C SER A 337 -46.80 7.84 -36.91
N CYS A 338 -45.51 7.61 -36.70
CA CYS A 338 -44.95 6.27 -36.55
C CYS A 338 -45.05 5.80 -35.08
N LYS A 339 -46.27 5.60 -34.59
CA LYS A 339 -46.46 4.84 -33.33
C LYS A 339 -46.01 3.40 -33.58
N SER A 340 -45.02 2.93 -32.81
CA SER A 340 -44.62 1.52 -32.88
C SER A 340 -45.79 0.65 -32.39
N ASN A 341 -46.26 -0.25 -33.24
CA ASN A 341 -47.07 -1.38 -32.78
C ASN A 341 -46.11 -2.48 -32.32
N GLY A 342 -45.35 -2.21 -31.25
CA GLY A 342 -44.66 -3.17 -30.38
C GLY A 342 -43.65 -4.18 -30.96
N HIS A 343 -43.48 -4.33 -32.27
CA HIS A 343 -42.71 -5.43 -32.87
C HIS A 343 -41.73 -5.01 -33.98
N GLN A 344 -41.64 -3.71 -34.33
CA GLN A 344 -40.67 -3.24 -35.32
C GLN A 344 -39.77 -2.15 -34.73
N PRO A 345 -38.43 -2.25 -34.90
CA PRO A 345 -37.51 -1.23 -34.44
C PRO A 345 -37.78 0.08 -35.19
N ILE A 346 -37.81 1.18 -34.44
CA ILE A 346 -38.17 2.52 -34.95
C ILE A 346 -37.24 2.95 -36.08
N GLY A 347 -35.97 2.55 -36.04
CA GLY A 347 -35.02 2.78 -37.13
C GLY A 347 -35.48 2.22 -38.49
N GLN A 348 -36.08 1.02 -38.54
CA GLN A 348 -36.57 0.43 -39.80
C GLN A 348 -37.84 1.11 -40.31
N ILE A 349 -38.76 1.46 -39.40
CA ILE A 349 -39.99 2.19 -39.76
C ILE A 349 -39.61 3.57 -40.33
N ARG A 350 -38.67 4.26 -39.68
CA ARG A 350 -38.17 5.56 -40.10
C ARG A 350 -37.46 5.49 -41.45
N ALA A 351 -36.56 4.53 -41.65
CA ALA A 351 -35.85 4.35 -42.92
C ALA A 351 -36.83 4.07 -44.08
N THR A 352 -37.91 3.33 -43.83
CA THR A 352 -38.95 3.05 -44.84
C THR A 352 -39.76 4.29 -45.17
N TYR A 353 -40.15 5.07 -44.16
CA TYR A 353 -40.89 6.31 -44.33
C TYR A 353 -40.06 7.39 -45.04
N GLU A 354 -38.79 7.52 -44.66
CA GLU A 354 -37.82 8.43 -45.27
C GLU A 354 -37.57 8.06 -46.73
N LYS A 355 -37.36 6.76 -47.02
CA LYS A 355 -37.22 6.28 -48.41
C LYS A 355 -38.45 6.58 -49.25
N ARG A 356 -39.65 6.48 -48.68
CA ARG A 356 -40.90 6.83 -49.35
C ARG A 356 -41.02 8.34 -49.58
N TYR A 357 -40.73 9.16 -48.58
CA TYR A 357 -40.72 10.61 -48.70
C TYR A 357 -39.73 11.10 -49.75
N LEU A 358 -38.52 10.52 -49.78
CA LEU A 358 -37.51 10.80 -50.80
C LEU A 358 -37.90 10.27 -52.18
N GLN A 359 -38.68 9.20 -52.30
CA GLN A 359 -39.23 8.75 -53.58
C GLN A 359 -40.33 9.68 -54.09
N ASP A 360 -41.21 10.14 -53.21
CA ASP A 360 -42.38 10.96 -53.55
C ASP A 360 -41.98 12.41 -53.88
N TYR A 361 -40.98 12.96 -53.18
CA TYR A 361 -40.59 14.38 -53.30
C TYR A 361 -39.13 14.59 -53.73
N GLY A 362 -38.34 13.52 -53.92
CA GLY A 362 -36.90 13.62 -54.22
C GLY A 362 -36.57 14.35 -55.52
N GLU A 363 -37.38 14.17 -56.57
CA GLU A 363 -37.20 14.91 -57.84
C GLU A 363 -37.48 16.41 -57.67
N LEU A 364 -38.44 16.79 -56.82
CA LEU A 364 -38.76 18.19 -56.50
C LEU A 364 -37.69 18.84 -55.64
N PHE A 365 -37.10 18.10 -54.70
CA PHE A 365 -35.93 18.55 -53.96
C PHE A 365 -34.73 18.73 -54.90
N GLN A 366 -34.41 17.74 -55.75
CA GLN A 366 -33.30 17.84 -56.70
C GLN A 366 -33.49 18.97 -57.74
N ASN A 367 -34.72 19.23 -58.19
CA ASN A 367 -35.01 20.30 -59.15
C ASN A 367 -35.05 21.69 -58.48
N SER A 368 -35.63 21.83 -57.29
CA SER A 368 -35.56 23.11 -56.55
C SER A 368 -34.14 23.45 -56.06
N ILE A 369 -33.29 22.44 -55.86
CA ILE A 369 -31.86 22.60 -55.59
C ILE A 369 -31.12 23.12 -56.85
N LYS A 370 -31.51 22.68 -58.06
CA LYS A 370 -30.94 23.19 -59.32
C LYS A 370 -31.34 24.63 -59.63
N ASP A 371 -32.59 25.01 -59.36
CA ASP A 371 -33.10 26.36 -59.66
C ASP A 371 -32.52 27.45 -58.72
N LEU A 372 -31.97 27.07 -57.56
CA LEU A 372 -31.40 28.01 -56.58
C LEU A 372 -29.85 28.10 -56.59
N THR A 373 -29.11 27.30 -57.37
CA THR A 373 -27.65 27.18 -57.14
C THR A 373 -26.77 27.24 -58.41
N ASN A 374 -26.26 28.43 -58.71
CA ASN A 374 -24.91 28.58 -59.30
C ASN A 374 -23.83 28.85 -58.21
N THR A 375 -24.18 28.84 -56.91
CA THR A 375 -23.23 29.22 -55.86
C THR A 375 -23.41 28.60 -54.46
N SER A 376 -24.26 27.60 -54.25
CA SER A 376 -24.52 27.03 -52.90
C SER A 376 -24.45 25.49 -52.87
N PRO A 377 -24.00 24.88 -51.75
CA PRO A 377 -23.85 23.42 -51.64
C PRO A 377 -25.21 22.71 -51.63
N VAL A 378 -25.22 21.49 -52.18
CA VAL A 378 -26.37 20.58 -52.29
C VAL A 378 -27.01 20.37 -50.91
N ALA A 379 -28.30 20.70 -50.78
CA ALA A 379 -29.09 20.40 -49.58
C ALA A 379 -29.26 18.88 -49.47
N GLU A 380 -28.79 18.29 -48.37
CA GLU A 380 -28.90 16.86 -48.11
C GLU A 380 -30.09 16.58 -47.20
N VAL A 381 -30.86 15.56 -47.54
CA VAL A 381 -32.04 15.13 -46.79
C VAL A 381 -31.88 13.67 -46.43
N GLY A 382 -32.09 13.35 -45.16
CA GLY A 382 -32.14 11.98 -44.67
C GLY A 382 -31.16 11.63 -43.56
N LEU A 383 -31.46 10.55 -42.84
CA LEU A 383 -30.67 10.03 -41.72
C LEU A 383 -29.33 9.46 -42.19
N MET A 384 -29.29 8.82 -43.36
CA MET A 384 -28.04 8.28 -43.91
C MET A 384 -27.07 9.40 -44.32
N ALA A 385 -27.59 10.52 -44.84
CA ALA A 385 -26.78 11.69 -45.17
C ALA A 385 -26.23 12.37 -43.90
N LEU A 386 -27.06 12.49 -42.85
CA LEU A 386 -26.60 12.93 -41.53
C LEU A 386 -25.48 12.04 -41.00
N ARG A 387 -25.69 10.72 -41.00
CA ARG A 387 -24.70 9.75 -40.53
C ARG A 387 -23.38 9.89 -41.30
N HIS A 388 -23.44 9.91 -42.63
CA HIS A 388 -22.25 10.02 -43.47
C HIS A 388 -21.51 11.34 -43.23
N ARG A 389 -22.22 12.49 -43.20
CA ARG A 389 -21.58 13.78 -42.90
C ARG A 389 -20.96 13.84 -41.51
N LEU A 390 -21.63 13.27 -40.52
CA LEU A 390 -21.16 13.26 -39.15
C LEU A 390 -19.89 12.41 -39.03
N ILE A 391 -19.86 11.21 -39.61
CA ILE A 391 -18.67 10.34 -39.67
C ILE A 391 -17.50 11.04 -40.37
N HIS A 392 -17.71 11.64 -41.54
CA HIS A 392 -16.64 12.32 -42.28
C HIS A 392 -16.13 13.57 -41.57
N ARG A 393 -17.00 14.37 -40.96
CA ARG A 393 -16.59 15.56 -40.21
C ARG A 393 -15.88 15.21 -38.90
N ILE A 394 -16.37 14.23 -38.14
CA ILE A 394 -15.72 13.86 -36.88
C ILE A 394 -14.37 13.22 -37.14
N HIS A 395 -14.25 12.37 -38.16
CA HIS A 395 -12.98 11.79 -38.58
C HIS A 395 -11.96 12.87 -38.93
N ARG A 396 -12.35 13.83 -39.77
CA ARG A 396 -11.47 14.95 -40.13
C ARG A 396 -11.09 15.81 -38.92
N ALA A 397 -12.05 16.13 -38.06
CA ALA A 397 -11.78 16.89 -36.84
C ALA A 397 -10.81 16.15 -35.91
N MET A 398 -10.97 14.84 -35.74
CA MET A 398 -10.05 14.00 -34.95
C MET A 398 -8.65 13.98 -35.56
N LEU A 399 -8.53 13.77 -36.89
CA LEU A 399 -7.24 13.79 -37.58
C LEU A 399 -6.54 15.15 -37.46
N ASP A 400 -7.27 16.26 -37.57
CA ASP A 400 -6.70 17.61 -37.42
C ASP A 400 -6.23 17.88 -35.98
N ALA A 401 -6.86 17.24 -34.98
CA ALA A 401 -6.51 17.39 -33.56
C ALA A 401 -5.35 16.47 -33.11
N LEU A 402 -5.14 15.32 -33.77
CA LEU A 402 -4.15 14.32 -33.35
C LEU A 402 -2.71 14.83 -33.24
N PRO A 403 -2.16 15.63 -34.18
CA PRO A 403 -0.79 16.13 -34.07
C PRO A 403 -0.57 17.01 -32.82
N LEU A 404 -1.52 17.90 -32.52
CA LEU A 404 -1.46 18.74 -31.32
C LEU A 404 -1.51 17.89 -30.05
N THR A 405 -2.34 16.85 -30.05
CA THR A 405 -2.45 15.89 -28.96
C THR A 405 -1.15 15.12 -28.78
N LEU A 406 -0.52 14.67 -29.87
CA LEU A 406 0.77 13.98 -29.84
C LEU A 406 1.88 14.86 -29.26
N ASP A 407 1.97 16.12 -29.68
CA ASP A 407 2.95 17.07 -29.14
C ASP A 407 2.75 17.29 -27.63
N THR A 408 1.49 17.39 -27.18
CA THR A 408 1.15 17.51 -25.77
C THR A 408 1.55 16.26 -24.97
N ILE A 409 1.28 15.07 -25.52
CA ILE A 409 1.66 13.79 -24.90
C ILE A 409 3.17 13.66 -24.82
N ASN A 410 3.90 14.01 -25.88
CA ASN A 410 5.36 13.97 -25.90
C ASN A 410 5.95 14.93 -24.88
N GLN A 411 5.41 16.15 -24.73
CA GLN A 411 5.82 17.08 -23.68
C GLN A 411 5.60 16.46 -22.29
N GLN A 412 4.43 15.87 -22.04
CA GLN A 412 4.13 15.22 -20.76
C GLN A 412 5.01 13.99 -20.51
N LEU A 413 5.36 13.24 -21.56
CA LEU A 413 6.27 12.11 -21.49
C LEU A 413 7.69 12.56 -21.17
N GLU A 414 8.17 13.66 -21.75
CA GLU A 414 9.46 14.27 -21.42
C GLU A 414 9.51 14.75 -19.96
N GLU A 415 8.47 15.45 -19.49
CA GLU A 415 8.34 15.89 -18.10
C GLU A 415 8.33 14.69 -17.13
N THR A 416 7.51 13.67 -17.41
CA THR A 416 7.42 12.45 -16.60
C THR A 416 8.74 11.68 -16.60
N SER A 417 9.41 11.58 -17.76
CA SER A 417 10.71 10.91 -17.89
C SER A 417 11.81 11.66 -17.14
N TYR A 418 11.77 13.00 -17.15
CA TYR A 418 12.66 13.83 -16.36
C TYR A 418 12.45 13.61 -14.85
N GLU A 419 11.20 13.63 -14.39
CA GLU A 419 10.87 13.34 -12.98
C GLU A 419 11.34 11.94 -12.57
N PHE A 420 11.12 10.94 -13.41
CA PHE A 420 11.54 9.56 -13.15
C PHE A 420 13.07 9.45 -13.03
N LYS A 421 13.80 10.15 -13.90
CA LYS A 421 15.26 10.19 -13.85
C LYS A 421 15.80 10.92 -12.63
N VAL A 422 15.22 12.07 -12.27
CA VAL A 422 15.68 12.88 -11.14
C VAL A 422 15.38 12.20 -9.81
N ASN A 423 14.17 11.66 -9.65
CA ASN A 423 13.73 11.09 -8.38
C ASN A 423 14.22 9.65 -8.18
N TYR A 424 14.30 8.86 -9.26
CA TYR A 424 14.52 7.41 -9.17
C TYR A 424 15.68 6.88 -10.02
N ASN A 425 16.47 7.74 -10.67
CA ASN A 425 17.64 7.36 -11.48
C ASN A 425 17.33 6.29 -12.55
N ASP A 426 16.16 6.36 -13.16
CA ASP A 426 15.69 5.40 -14.17
C ASP A 426 15.58 3.94 -13.68
N GLN A 427 15.53 3.70 -12.36
CA GLN A 427 15.38 2.35 -11.81
C GLN A 427 13.92 1.90 -11.90
N PRO A 428 13.62 0.78 -12.60
CA PRO A 428 12.27 0.21 -12.59
C PRO A 428 12.00 -0.46 -11.25
N LEU A 429 10.79 -0.30 -10.72
CA LEU A 429 10.33 -0.93 -9.50
C LEU A 429 9.02 -1.67 -9.77
N THR A 430 9.03 -3.00 -9.61
CA THR A 430 7.81 -3.80 -9.56
C THR A 430 7.41 -4.03 -8.11
N ALA A 431 6.11 -4.17 -7.85
CA ALA A 431 5.60 -4.50 -6.52
C ALA A 431 6.21 -5.80 -5.97
N GLU A 432 6.38 -6.80 -6.83
CA GLU A 432 7.05 -8.08 -6.51
C GLU A 432 8.48 -7.88 -6.03
N LEU A 433 9.29 -7.12 -6.78
CA LEU A 433 10.68 -6.88 -6.43
C LEU A 433 10.79 -6.12 -5.11
N TYR A 434 9.92 -5.14 -4.88
CA TYR A 434 9.89 -4.37 -3.65
C TYR A 434 9.59 -5.25 -2.44
N VAL A 435 8.51 -6.05 -2.49
CA VAL A 435 8.11 -6.92 -1.38
C VAL A 435 9.18 -8.00 -1.12
N ALA A 436 9.75 -8.59 -2.17
CA ALA A 436 10.84 -9.55 -2.04
C ALA A 436 12.07 -8.92 -1.35
N ALA A 437 12.49 -7.73 -1.79
CA ALA A 437 13.62 -7.02 -1.18
C ALA A 437 13.34 -6.64 0.29
N ALA A 438 12.11 -6.23 0.62
CA ALA A 438 11.70 -5.91 1.97
C ALA A 438 11.71 -7.16 2.89
N LEU A 439 11.21 -8.30 2.38
CA LEU A 439 11.25 -9.58 3.09
C LEU A 439 12.68 -10.07 3.31
N ASP A 440 13.54 -9.96 2.31
CA ASP A 440 14.94 -10.37 2.42
C ASP A 440 15.70 -9.49 3.42
N SER A 441 15.45 -8.17 3.43
CA SER A 441 15.97 -7.28 4.46
C SER A 441 15.54 -7.70 5.86
N PHE A 442 14.28 -8.09 6.04
CA PHE A 442 13.78 -8.61 7.31
C PHE A 442 14.44 -9.93 7.71
N LYS A 443 14.60 -10.88 6.76
CA LYS A 443 15.28 -12.16 7.03
C LYS A 443 16.73 -11.98 7.44
N LEU A 444 17.44 -11.02 6.86
CA LEU A 444 18.81 -10.70 7.25
C LEU A 444 18.87 -10.17 8.68
N GLU A 445 18.02 -9.20 9.04
CA GLU A 445 17.96 -8.70 10.42
C GLU A 445 17.51 -9.80 11.40
N PHE A 446 16.60 -10.67 10.99
CA PHE A 446 16.16 -11.82 11.78
C PHE A 446 17.29 -12.84 12.00
N GLN A 447 18.13 -13.09 11.00
CA GLN A 447 19.30 -13.96 11.13
C GLN A 447 20.32 -13.37 12.10
N ASP A 448 20.56 -12.06 12.02
CA ASP A 448 21.42 -11.35 12.98
C ASP A 448 20.85 -11.43 14.39
N PHE A 449 19.54 -11.26 14.56
CA PHE A 449 18.86 -11.44 15.83
C PHE A 449 19.03 -12.87 16.37
N ALA A 450 18.80 -13.89 15.54
CA ALA A 450 18.92 -15.30 15.92
C ALA A 450 20.34 -15.67 16.37
N ALA A 451 21.37 -15.00 15.84
CA ALA A 451 22.75 -15.18 16.28
C ALA A 451 23.01 -14.59 17.68
N HIS A 452 22.34 -13.49 18.04
CA HIS A 452 22.54 -12.80 19.32
C HIS A 452 21.59 -13.28 20.43
N PHE A 453 20.37 -13.66 20.09
CA PHE A 453 19.38 -14.16 21.05
C PHE A 453 19.56 -15.66 21.24
N GLY A 454 20.33 -16.00 22.26
CA GLY A 454 20.63 -17.38 22.57
C GLY A 454 20.30 -17.76 24.01
N ARG A 455 21.03 -18.76 24.48
CA ARG A 455 20.81 -19.40 25.79
C ARG A 455 21.00 -18.44 26.96
N ASP A 456 21.91 -17.48 26.87
CA ASP A 456 22.22 -16.59 27.99
C ASP A 456 21.15 -15.50 28.18
N GLN A 457 20.58 -14.97 27.10
CA GLN A 457 19.47 -14.03 27.13
C GLN A 457 18.21 -14.70 27.71
N VAL A 458 17.90 -15.91 27.23
CA VAL A 458 16.76 -16.70 27.73
C VAL A 458 16.93 -17.02 29.22
N ARG A 459 18.15 -17.38 29.64
CA ARG A 459 18.48 -17.58 31.05
C ARG A 459 18.23 -16.32 31.85
N ALA A 460 18.68 -15.15 31.39
CA ALA A 460 18.51 -13.89 32.10
C ALA A 460 17.03 -13.54 32.31
N ILE A 461 16.19 -13.70 31.26
CA ILE A 461 14.75 -13.43 31.31
C ILE A 461 14.05 -14.33 32.34
N ILE A 462 14.25 -15.65 32.23
CA ILE A 462 13.63 -16.61 33.16
C ILE A 462 14.13 -16.38 34.59
N LYS A 463 15.43 -16.08 34.74
CA LYS A 463 16.02 -15.83 36.05
C LYS A 463 15.42 -14.59 36.72
N SER A 464 15.21 -13.51 35.97
CA SER A 464 14.60 -12.29 36.50
C SER A 464 13.16 -12.52 36.99
N GLU A 465 12.36 -13.31 36.26
CA GLU A 465 11.01 -13.64 36.72
C GLU A 465 11.04 -14.52 37.96
N LEU A 466 11.91 -15.55 37.99
CA LEU A 466 12.05 -16.40 39.17
C LEU A 466 12.57 -15.64 40.39
N ASP A 467 13.43 -14.64 40.21
CA ASP A 467 13.88 -13.75 41.28
C ASP A 467 12.71 -12.97 41.88
N GLN A 468 11.82 -12.43 41.05
CA GLN A 468 10.59 -11.78 41.51
C GLN A 468 9.72 -12.75 42.32
N ARG A 469 9.54 -13.99 41.83
CA ARG A 469 8.75 -15.02 42.54
C ARG A 469 9.38 -15.42 43.87
N ILE A 470 10.71 -15.48 43.96
CA ILE A 470 11.41 -15.75 45.21
C ILE A 470 11.13 -14.63 46.22
N LEU A 471 11.20 -13.37 45.79
CA LEU A 471 10.90 -12.23 46.66
C LEU A 471 9.46 -12.26 47.17
N ASP A 472 8.50 -12.64 46.32
CA ASP A 472 7.11 -12.80 46.71
C ASP A 472 6.93 -13.94 47.74
N LEU A 473 7.59 -15.07 47.53
CA LEU A 473 7.55 -16.21 48.46
C LEU A 473 8.20 -15.86 49.82
N LEU A 474 9.34 -15.18 49.79
CA LEU A 474 9.99 -14.66 51.00
C LEU A 474 9.11 -13.64 51.70
N ALA A 475 8.46 -12.74 50.96
CA ALA A 475 7.53 -11.78 51.53
C ALA A 475 6.36 -12.49 52.22
N GLN A 476 5.72 -13.45 51.56
CA GLN A 476 4.55 -14.16 52.07
C GLN A 476 4.83 -15.05 53.28
N ARG A 477 5.99 -15.73 53.30
CA ARG A 477 6.32 -16.75 54.32
C ARG A 477 7.19 -16.22 55.45
N TYR A 478 8.09 -15.28 55.15
CA TYR A 478 9.18 -14.91 56.04
C TYR A 478 9.12 -13.45 56.51
N TRP A 479 8.65 -12.52 55.69
CA TRP A 479 8.76 -11.07 56.01
C TRP A 479 7.46 -10.42 56.45
N ASN A 480 6.32 -10.82 55.88
CA ASN A 480 5.03 -10.21 56.19
C ASN A 480 4.52 -10.70 57.55
N LYS A 481 4.01 -9.75 58.34
CA LYS A 481 3.22 -10.06 59.52
C LYS A 481 1.78 -10.34 59.08
N PRO A 482 1.05 -11.29 59.70
CA PRO A 482 -0.37 -11.49 59.40
C PRO A 482 -1.16 -10.20 59.64
N ASP A 483 -2.17 -9.94 58.82
CA ASP A 483 -2.98 -8.72 58.90
C ASP A 483 -3.65 -8.59 60.28
N GLU A 484 -3.54 -7.39 60.87
CA GLU A 484 -4.12 -7.03 62.18
C GLU A 484 -5.66 -7.20 62.24
N ALA A 485 -6.34 -7.39 61.09
CA ALA A 485 -7.80 -7.53 60.99
C ALA A 485 -8.34 -8.96 61.18
N ASN A 486 -7.52 -10.00 60.96
CA ASN A 486 -7.92 -11.41 61.12
C ASN A 486 -7.48 -12.01 62.46
N PHE A 487 -7.21 -11.15 63.44
CA PHE A 487 -6.60 -11.47 64.73
C PHE A 487 -7.62 -12.06 65.71
N VAL A 488 -8.17 -13.23 65.38
CA VAL A 488 -8.86 -14.08 66.34
C VAL A 488 -8.19 -15.44 66.31
N SER A 489 -7.40 -15.71 67.35
CA SER A 489 -6.76 -16.99 67.73
C SER A 489 -5.24 -17.08 67.45
N ASN A 490 -4.47 -17.12 68.54
CA ASN A 490 -3.09 -17.57 68.70
C ASN A 490 -1.96 -16.57 68.37
N VAL A 491 -1.76 -15.63 69.31
CA VAL A 491 -0.61 -14.71 69.38
C VAL A 491 0.72 -15.43 69.72
N SER A 492 0.65 -16.70 70.11
CA SER A 492 1.79 -17.51 70.58
C SER A 492 2.59 -18.22 69.47
N ASP A 493 2.09 -18.25 68.22
CA ASP A 493 2.71 -19.01 67.13
C ASP A 493 3.54 -18.15 66.14
N ILE A 494 3.61 -16.82 66.36
CA ILE A 494 4.36 -15.91 65.48
C ILE A 494 5.82 -15.83 65.95
N VAL A 495 6.69 -16.64 65.36
CA VAL A 495 8.15 -16.58 65.60
C VAL A 495 8.75 -15.40 64.83
N PRO A 496 9.29 -14.36 65.51
CA PRO A 496 9.92 -13.23 64.82
C PRO A 496 11.16 -13.69 64.03
N MET A 497 11.31 -13.18 62.80
CA MET A 497 12.46 -13.46 61.94
C MET A 497 13.83 -13.16 62.60
N THR A 498 13.87 -12.26 63.60
CA THR A 498 15.08 -11.96 64.38
C THR A 498 15.63 -13.16 65.16
N TYR A 499 14.80 -14.19 65.42
CA TYR A 499 15.19 -15.40 66.14
C TYR A 499 15.91 -16.43 65.26
N LEU A 500 15.80 -16.32 63.93
CA LEU A 500 16.35 -17.32 62.98
C LEU A 500 17.87 -17.57 63.15
N PRO A 501 18.76 -16.57 63.34
CA PRO A 501 20.19 -16.86 63.53
C PRO A 501 20.52 -17.62 64.83
N GLN A 502 19.63 -17.56 65.83
CA GLN A 502 19.83 -18.13 67.17
C GLN A 502 19.06 -19.43 67.39
N SER A 503 18.24 -19.86 66.42
CA SER A 503 17.43 -21.07 66.54
C SER A 503 18.30 -22.34 66.52
N SER A 504 17.78 -23.42 67.11
CA SER A 504 18.40 -24.75 66.99
C SER A 504 18.46 -25.20 65.53
N ARG A 505 19.40 -26.10 65.22
CA ARG A 505 19.62 -26.62 63.86
C ARG A 505 18.40 -27.39 63.32
N ASP A 506 17.70 -28.09 64.20
CA ASP A 506 16.57 -28.96 63.88
C ASP A 506 15.23 -28.35 64.33
N ASP A 507 15.08 -27.04 64.21
CA ASP A 507 13.81 -26.37 64.50
C ASP A 507 12.76 -26.75 63.44
N PRO A 508 11.68 -27.48 63.81
CA PRO A 508 10.69 -27.97 62.87
C PRO A 508 9.92 -26.84 62.17
N HIS A 509 9.80 -25.66 62.81
CA HIS A 509 9.12 -24.52 62.22
C HIS A 509 9.85 -24.02 60.98
N TRP A 510 11.16 -23.77 61.07
CA TRP A 510 11.96 -23.23 59.97
C TRP A 510 12.18 -24.23 58.84
N HIS A 511 12.22 -25.53 59.16
CA HIS A 511 12.24 -26.60 58.17
C HIS A 511 10.95 -26.61 57.36
N HIS A 512 9.80 -26.63 58.03
CA HIS A 512 8.49 -26.59 57.37
C HIS A 512 8.32 -25.34 56.48
N GLN A 513 8.76 -24.16 56.94
CA GLN A 513 8.69 -22.92 56.16
C GLN A 513 9.53 -23.01 54.87
N LEU A 514 10.77 -23.50 54.96
CA LEU A 514 11.65 -23.62 53.79
C LEU A 514 11.14 -24.68 52.81
N ASP A 515 10.71 -25.84 53.31
CA ASP A 515 10.21 -26.94 52.48
C ASP A 515 8.91 -26.53 51.76
N THR A 516 8.03 -25.79 52.44
CA THR A 516 6.82 -25.22 51.83
C THR A 516 7.17 -24.19 50.75
N ALA A 517 8.12 -23.28 51.02
CA ALA A 517 8.57 -22.30 50.04
C ALA A 517 9.20 -22.97 48.81
N THR A 518 10.03 -23.99 49.03
CA THR A 518 10.70 -24.78 47.97
C THR A 518 9.69 -25.57 47.14
N SER A 519 8.73 -26.24 47.79
CA SER A 519 7.63 -26.94 47.11
C SER A 519 6.78 -25.96 46.28
N THR A 520 6.57 -24.74 46.76
CA THR A 520 5.77 -23.73 46.03
C THR A 520 6.52 -23.21 44.81
N LEU A 521 7.83 -22.96 44.93
CA LEU A 521 8.70 -22.53 43.84
C LEU A 521 8.81 -23.60 42.73
N THR A 522 9.02 -24.86 43.12
CA THR A 522 9.20 -25.98 42.17
C THR A 522 7.89 -26.44 41.52
N LYS A 523 6.74 -26.20 42.18
CA LYS A 523 5.40 -26.53 41.67
C LYS A 523 4.65 -25.31 41.10
N LEU A 524 5.34 -24.20 40.84
CA LEU A 524 4.77 -22.97 40.26
C LEU A 524 4.23 -23.18 38.83
N GLY A 525 4.66 -24.24 38.14
CA GLY A 525 4.43 -24.41 36.71
C GLY A 525 5.53 -23.71 35.89
N VAL A 526 6.79 -23.97 36.24
CA VAL A 526 7.96 -23.34 35.62
C VAL A 526 7.99 -23.56 34.11
N GLY A 527 7.57 -24.73 33.61
CA GLY A 527 7.58 -24.99 32.18
C GLY A 527 6.61 -24.11 31.39
N ARG A 528 5.40 -23.89 31.92
CA ARG A 528 4.45 -22.94 31.30
C ARG A 528 4.92 -21.50 31.42
N LEU A 529 5.42 -21.13 32.59
CA LEU A 529 5.96 -19.79 32.86
C LEU A 529 7.11 -19.47 31.90
N SER A 530 8.13 -20.33 31.84
CA SER A 530 9.32 -20.10 31.02
C SER A 530 9.00 -20.06 29.53
N THR A 531 8.13 -20.97 29.06
CA THR A 531 7.72 -20.99 27.66
C THR A 531 6.96 -19.72 27.29
N ASN A 532 6.03 -19.27 28.13
CA ASN A 532 5.28 -18.04 27.91
C ASN A 532 6.19 -16.80 27.89
N LEU A 533 7.10 -16.66 28.86
CA LEU A 533 8.06 -15.55 28.91
C LEU A 533 8.93 -15.48 27.65
N VAL A 534 9.43 -16.62 27.18
CA VAL A 534 10.25 -16.67 25.97
C VAL A 534 9.42 -16.29 24.75
N ILE A 535 8.19 -16.82 24.62
CA ILE A 535 7.29 -16.43 23.52
C ILE A 535 7.02 -14.93 23.53
N THR A 536 6.67 -14.34 24.69
CA THR A 536 6.43 -12.90 24.78
C THR A 536 7.69 -12.09 24.44
N ALA A 537 8.86 -12.54 24.89
CA ALA A 537 10.13 -11.88 24.54
C ALA A 537 10.42 -11.94 23.04
N LEU A 538 10.23 -13.10 22.40
CA LEU A 538 10.41 -13.27 20.95
C LEU A 538 9.41 -12.42 20.17
N MET A 539 8.14 -12.40 20.55
CA MET A 539 7.11 -11.59 19.90
C MET A 539 7.43 -10.09 19.96
N ASN A 540 7.83 -9.59 21.13
CA ASN A 540 8.24 -8.20 21.28
C ASN A 540 9.45 -7.86 20.42
N GLU A 541 10.42 -8.77 20.31
CA GLU A 541 11.60 -8.53 19.47
C GLU A 541 11.27 -8.57 17.98
N ILE A 542 10.34 -9.43 17.55
CA ILE A 542 9.84 -9.44 16.16
C ILE A 542 9.16 -8.10 15.84
N ASP A 543 8.35 -7.55 16.74
CA ASP A 543 7.78 -6.22 16.56
C ASP A 543 8.86 -5.14 16.43
N HIS A 544 9.95 -5.25 17.21
CA HIS A 544 11.10 -4.35 17.11
C HIS A 544 11.87 -4.52 15.79
N LEU A 545 12.01 -5.75 15.27
CA LEU A 545 12.63 -6.02 13.97
C LEU A 545 11.78 -5.44 12.83
N VAL A 546 10.47 -5.69 12.83
CA VAL A 546 9.57 -5.12 11.81
C VAL A 546 9.65 -3.60 11.79
N ALA A 547 9.71 -2.94 12.95
CA ALA A 547 9.82 -1.49 13.07
C ALA A 547 11.13 -0.90 12.49
N ARG A 548 12.19 -1.70 12.33
CA ARG A 548 13.48 -1.26 11.75
C ARG A 548 13.56 -1.45 10.24
N THR A 549 12.75 -2.35 9.71
CA THR A 549 12.68 -2.69 8.27
C THR A 549 11.71 -1.79 7.50
N PRO A 550 11.76 -1.76 6.15
CA PRO A 550 10.75 -1.06 5.33
C PRO A 550 9.31 -1.57 5.56
N LEU A 551 9.15 -2.78 6.11
CA LEU A 551 7.85 -3.36 6.47
C LEU A 551 7.11 -2.59 7.57
N ALA A 552 7.77 -1.65 8.25
CA ALA A 552 7.13 -0.77 9.24
C ALA A 552 5.99 0.08 8.66
N ASN A 553 6.08 0.45 7.37
CA ASN A 553 5.06 1.25 6.69
C ASN A 553 3.84 0.41 6.26
N HIS A 554 3.93 -0.92 6.36
CA HIS A 554 2.96 -1.86 5.85
C HIS A 554 2.20 -2.56 6.98
N PRO A 555 1.02 -2.06 7.41
CA PRO A 555 0.26 -2.65 8.50
C PRO A 555 -0.17 -4.09 8.19
N LEU A 556 -0.57 -4.39 6.96
CA LEU A 556 -0.98 -5.74 6.57
C LEU A 556 0.18 -6.74 6.66
N ALA A 557 1.38 -6.35 6.19
CA ALA A 557 2.56 -7.19 6.30
C ALA A 557 2.97 -7.39 7.77
N ARG A 558 2.93 -6.33 8.58
CA ARG A 558 3.22 -6.42 10.02
C ARG A 558 2.28 -7.39 10.73
N ASP A 559 0.98 -7.27 10.48
CA ASP A 559 -0.02 -8.16 11.09
C ASP A 559 0.17 -9.61 10.64
N ALA A 560 0.50 -9.82 9.36
CA ALA A 560 0.83 -11.15 8.83
C ALA A 560 2.08 -11.75 9.48
N ILE A 561 3.15 -10.96 9.67
CA ILE A 561 4.38 -11.38 10.36
C ILE A 561 4.08 -11.76 11.81
N HIS A 562 3.41 -10.87 12.54
CA HIS A 562 3.04 -11.10 13.94
C HIS A 562 2.16 -12.36 14.09
N HIS A 563 1.16 -12.52 13.25
CA HIS A 563 0.29 -13.70 13.28
C HIS A 563 1.07 -14.99 12.95
N THR A 564 1.98 -14.94 11.98
CA THR A 564 2.82 -16.09 11.59
C THR A 564 3.79 -16.48 12.69
N ALA A 565 4.41 -15.50 13.34
CA ALA A 565 5.26 -15.72 14.50
C ALA A 565 4.49 -16.36 15.66
N ALA A 566 3.33 -15.81 15.99
CA ALA A 566 2.46 -16.34 17.04
C ALA A 566 2.00 -17.76 16.71
N HIS A 567 1.64 -18.05 15.46
CA HIS A 567 1.25 -19.38 15.03
C HIS A 567 2.40 -20.39 15.19
N THR A 568 3.59 -20.04 14.71
CA THR A 568 4.79 -20.90 14.78
C THR A 568 5.18 -21.20 16.23
N LEU A 569 5.19 -20.19 17.09
CA LEU A 569 5.53 -20.35 18.51
C LEU A 569 4.48 -21.17 19.29
N ASN A 570 3.19 -20.94 19.00
CA ASN A 570 2.11 -21.67 19.66
C ASN A 570 2.05 -23.15 19.26
N ALA A 571 2.50 -23.50 18.05
CA ALA A 571 2.54 -24.89 17.59
C ALA A 571 3.40 -25.79 18.51
N ARG A 572 4.49 -25.25 19.08
CA ARG A 572 5.40 -25.98 20.00
C ARG A 572 5.19 -25.68 21.48
N TYR A 573 4.25 -24.79 21.83
CA TYR A 573 4.05 -24.34 23.22
C TYR A 573 3.81 -25.49 24.20
N TYR A 574 2.82 -26.34 23.92
CA TYR A 574 2.42 -27.41 24.85
C TYR A 574 3.49 -28.49 25.00
N ALA A 575 4.10 -28.90 23.88
CA ALA A 575 5.18 -29.88 23.87
C ALA A 575 6.38 -29.39 24.68
N THR A 576 6.80 -28.14 24.45
CA THR A 576 7.93 -27.54 25.16
C THR A 576 7.64 -27.39 26.65
N ALA A 577 6.46 -26.88 27.02
CA ALA A 577 6.11 -26.68 28.42
C ALA A 577 6.06 -28.00 29.19
N ASP A 578 5.52 -29.06 28.60
CA ASP A 578 5.48 -30.39 29.22
C ASP A 578 6.89 -30.98 29.36
N GLN A 579 7.73 -30.86 28.33
CA GLN A 579 9.11 -31.34 28.41
C GLN A 579 9.92 -30.61 29.48
N VAL A 580 9.81 -29.28 29.58
CA VAL A 580 10.46 -28.52 30.65
C VAL A 580 9.97 -28.98 32.01
N GLU A 581 8.65 -29.18 32.19
CA GLU A 581 8.08 -29.71 33.43
C GLU A 581 8.59 -31.10 33.77
N ASN A 582 8.74 -31.97 32.77
CA ASN A 582 9.29 -33.32 32.94
C ASN A 582 10.74 -33.29 33.39
N CYS A 583 11.54 -32.38 32.84
CA CYS A 583 12.96 -32.26 33.15
C CYS A 583 13.23 -31.65 34.53
N ILE A 584 12.30 -30.85 35.05
CA ILE A 584 12.41 -30.32 36.42
C ILE A 584 11.81 -31.23 37.49
N LYS A 585 11.13 -32.34 37.13
CA LYS A 585 10.57 -33.31 38.08
C LYS A 585 11.58 -33.79 39.15
N PRO A 586 12.86 -34.08 38.84
CA PRO A 586 13.84 -34.49 39.85
C PRO A 586 13.99 -33.45 40.98
N TYR A 587 13.97 -32.17 40.63
CA TYR A 587 14.12 -31.06 41.59
C TYR A 587 12.88 -30.79 42.43
N LYS A 588 11.74 -31.47 42.20
CA LYS A 588 10.52 -31.31 43.01
C LYS A 588 10.59 -32.06 44.33
N TYR A 589 11.47 -33.07 44.43
CA TYR A 589 11.59 -33.95 45.60
C TYR A 589 12.80 -33.60 46.44
N GLU A 590 13.95 -33.36 45.82
CA GLU A 590 15.18 -33.02 46.53
C GLU A 590 16.06 -32.11 45.67
N VAL A 591 16.55 -31.03 46.28
CA VAL A 591 17.50 -30.11 45.63
C VAL A 591 18.68 -29.88 46.57
N GLU A 592 19.82 -30.43 46.19
CA GLU A 592 21.09 -30.20 46.86
C GLU A 592 21.96 -29.27 46.01
N PRO A 593 22.23 -28.03 46.48
CA PRO A 593 23.15 -27.13 45.79
C PRO A 593 24.61 -27.51 46.04
N ASP A 594 25.43 -27.39 45.00
CA ASP A 594 26.87 -27.53 45.11
C ASP A 594 27.49 -26.32 45.81
N ALA A 595 28.69 -26.48 46.40
CA ALA A 595 29.37 -25.37 47.09
C ALA A 595 29.64 -24.16 46.16
N ARG A 596 29.91 -24.42 44.86
CA ARG A 596 30.09 -23.39 43.84
C ARG A 596 28.78 -22.66 43.55
N GLU A 597 27.70 -23.40 43.36
CA GLU A 597 26.37 -22.85 43.12
C GLU A 597 25.88 -22.05 44.31
N TRP A 598 26.12 -22.54 45.54
CA TRP A 598 25.81 -21.82 46.77
C TRP A 598 26.51 -20.47 46.85
N THR A 599 27.79 -20.43 46.49
CA THR A 599 28.58 -19.19 46.49
C THR A 599 28.06 -18.18 45.45
N GLN A 600 27.70 -18.66 44.25
CA GLN A 600 27.11 -17.83 43.18
C GLN A 600 25.74 -17.30 43.58
N ALA A 601 24.86 -18.17 44.10
CA ALA A 601 23.54 -17.82 44.59
C ALA A 601 23.63 -16.81 45.75
N ARG A 602 24.58 -16.96 46.66
CA ARG A 602 24.81 -16.02 47.77
C ARG A 602 25.16 -14.63 47.28
N GLN A 603 26.04 -14.53 46.28
CA GLN A 603 26.40 -13.25 45.66
C GLN A 603 25.20 -12.62 44.95
N HIS A 604 24.46 -13.41 44.17
CA HIS A 604 23.28 -12.93 43.45
C HIS A 604 22.16 -12.49 44.40
N THR A 605 21.85 -13.26 45.44
CA THR A 605 20.88 -12.90 46.49
C THR A 605 21.24 -11.58 47.17
N TYR A 606 22.54 -11.33 47.42
CA TYR A 606 22.96 -10.04 47.97
C TYR A 606 22.63 -8.87 47.03
N ILE A 607 22.81 -9.05 45.72
CA ILE A 607 22.48 -8.03 44.70
C ILE A 607 20.97 -7.81 44.65
N VAL A 608 20.18 -8.89 44.59
CA VAL A 608 18.70 -8.83 44.55
C VAL A 608 18.16 -8.12 45.80
N LEU A 609 18.58 -8.53 47.01
CA LEU A 609 18.15 -7.89 48.26
C LEU A 609 18.58 -6.41 48.36
N LYS A 610 19.75 -6.06 47.80
CA LYS A 610 20.22 -4.68 47.74
C LYS A 610 19.34 -3.83 46.83
N GLU A 611 18.91 -4.36 45.69
CA GLU A 611 17.99 -3.67 44.79
C GLU A 611 16.60 -3.51 45.42
N GLU A 612 16.07 -4.55 46.07
CA GLU A 612 14.82 -4.45 46.83
C GLU A 612 14.86 -3.41 47.95
N LEU A 613 15.99 -3.34 48.66
CA LEU A 613 16.20 -2.31 49.67
C LEU A 613 16.19 -0.91 49.05
N ARG A 614 16.85 -0.73 47.90
CA ARG A 614 16.86 0.54 47.16
C ARG A 614 15.45 0.95 46.74
N GLN A 615 14.65 0.01 46.23
CA GLN A 615 13.26 0.25 45.84
C GLN A 615 12.37 0.60 47.05
N CYS A 616 12.54 -0.07 48.18
CA CYS A 616 11.84 0.24 49.43
C CYS A 616 12.17 1.65 49.95
N GLU A 617 13.46 2.04 49.94
CA GLU A 617 13.89 3.38 50.36
C GLU A 617 13.39 4.48 49.42
N ALA A 618 13.35 4.21 48.11
CA ALA A 618 12.76 5.11 47.11
C ALA A 618 11.25 5.29 47.32
N ALA A 619 10.51 4.20 47.57
CA ALA A 619 9.08 4.24 47.86
C ALA A 619 8.78 5.04 49.14
N LEU A 620 9.58 4.86 50.20
CA LEU A 620 9.45 5.60 51.45
C LEU A 620 9.75 7.10 51.26
N THR A 621 10.72 7.44 50.41
CA THR A 621 11.04 8.83 50.06
C THR A 621 9.91 9.47 49.25
N ARG A 622 9.32 8.75 48.30
CA ARG A 622 8.14 9.18 47.55
C ARG A 622 6.94 9.44 48.47
N LEU A 623 6.70 8.54 49.43
CA LEU A 623 5.64 8.70 50.43
C LEU A 623 5.84 9.95 51.30
N LYS A 624 7.08 10.19 51.77
CA LYS A 624 7.45 11.42 52.49
C LYS A 624 7.23 12.68 51.65
N GLY A 625 7.50 12.63 50.35
CA GLY A 625 7.23 13.73 49.41
C GLY A 625 5.74 14.04 49.27
N THR A 626 4.88 13.02 49.20
CA THR A 626 3.42 13.21 49.04
C THR A 626 2.70 13.73 50.29
N VAL A 627 3.14 13.36 51.49
CA VAL A 627 2.44 13.68 52.75
C VAL A 627 3.13 14.81 53.54
N GLY A 628 4.43 14.98 53.34
CA GLY A 628 5.30 15.82 54.16
C GLY A 628 6.04 15.00 55.22
N SER A 629 7.37 15.08 55.24
CA SER A 629 8.24 14.23 56.07
C SER A 629 7.96 14.35 57.57
N ALA A 630 7.73 15.55 58.09
CA ALA A 630 7.46 15.78 59.51
C ALA A 630 6.11 15.21 59.95
N LYS A 631 5.06 15.48 59.15
CA LYS A 631 3.69 15.03 59.42
C LYS A 631 3.55 13.51 59.34
N LEU A 632 4.19 12.89 58.34
CA LEU A 632 4.25 11.45 58.22
C LEU A 632 4.99 10.82 59.40
N SER A 633 6.14 11.39 59.80
CA SER A 633 6.91 10.87 60.94
C SER A 633 6.12 10.98 62.25
N GLN A 634 5.37 12.08 62.46
CA GLN A 634 4.49 12.23 63.61
C GLN A 634 3.40 11.15 63.62
N ALA A 635 2.70 10.94 62.49
CA ALA A 635 1.67 9.91 62.37
C ALA A 635 2.20 8.47 62.50
N MET A 636 3.42 8.21 62.03
CA MET A 636 4.10 6.92 62.24
C MET A 636 4.44 6.69 63.72
N ASN A 637 4.94 7.72 64.40
CA ASN A 637 5.29 7.63 65.83
C ASN A 637 4.05 7.40 66.71
N THR A 638 2.90 8.01 66.38
CA THR A 638 1.65 7.76 67.11
C THR A 638 1.12 6.34 66.89
N LEU A 639 1.27 5.79 65.68
CA LEU A 639 0.99 4.38 65.40
C LEU A 639 1.90 3.43 66.20
N ASP A 640 3.20 3.72 66.28
CA ASP A 640 4.15 2.90 67.05
C ASP A 640 3.88 2.97 68.56
N GLN A 641 3.59 4.17 69.09
CA GLN A 641 3.20 4.33 70.49
C GLN A 641 1.97 3.50 70.80
N ARG A 642 0.98 3.51 69.90
CA ARG A 642 -0.24 2.73 70.05
C ARG A 642 0.00 1.22 69.98
N ARG A 643 0.85 0.75 69.07
CA ARG A 643 1.24 -0.67 69.00
C ARG A 643 1.93 -1.13 70.28
N ARG A 644 2.67 -0.25 70.96
CA ARG A 644 3.34 -0.54 72.24
C ARG A 644 2.38 -0.51 73.43
N THR A 645 1.37 0.36 73.43
CA THR A 645 0.46 0.55 74.57
C THR A 645 -0.79 -0.33 74.55
N LEU A 646 -1.32 -0.68 73.37
CA LEU A 646 -2.63 -1.32 73.20
C LEU A 646 -2.60 -2.83 72.88
N GLY A 647 -1.54 -3.55 73.27
CA GLY A 647 -1.34 -4.96 72.96
C GLY A 647 -2.66 -5.77 72.86
N SER A 648 -2.97 -6.24 71.65
CA SER A 648 -4.05 -7.20 71.32
C SER A 648 -5.50 -6.88 71.75
N VAL A 649 -5.86 -5.66 72.15
CA VAL A 649 -7.27 -5.33 72.48
C VAL A 649 -7.75 -4.07 71.74
N GLY A 650 -8.58 -4.26 70.72
CA GLY A 650 -9.55 -3.24 70.25
C GLY A 650 -9.04 -2.23 69.22
N ILE A 651 -8.92 -2.64 67.95
CA ILE A 651 -8.71 -1.75 66.80
C ILE A 651 -10.08 -1.28 66.28
N THR A 652 -10.70 -0.28 66.90
CA THR A 652 -11.87 0.39 66.29
C THR A 652 -11.89 1.90 66.46
N ALA A 653 -11.22 2.46 67.48
CA ALA A 653 -11.15 3.91 67.63
C ALA A 653 -9.95 4.49 66.87
N GLU A 654 -10.10 4.88 65.61
CA GLU A 654 -9.08 5.69 64.92
C GLU A 654 -8.79 6.99 65.72
N PRO A 655 -7.53 7.45 65.83
CA PRO A 655 -7.24 8.68 66.55
C PRO A 655 -7.96 9.86 65.89
N SER A 656 -8.70 10.63 66.67
CA SER A 656 -9.39 11.86 66.21
C SER A 656 -8.42 12.93 65.67
N GLU A 657 -7.12 12.81 65.98
CA GLU A 657 -6.09 13.79 65.65
C GLU A 657 -5.62 13.75 64.18
N PHE A 658 -5.91 12.68 63.44
CA PHE A 658 -5.44 12.52 62.07
C PHE A 658 -6.54 12.05 61.11
N SER A 659 -6.47 12.49 59.84
CA SER A 659 -7.40 12.04 58.82
C SER A 659 -7.20 10.55 58.50
N ARG A 660 -8.29 9.86 58.14
CA ARG A 660 -8.25 8.43 57.76
C ARG A 660 -7.24 8.14 56.65
N ALA A 661 -7.19 9.03 55.64
CA ALA A 661 -6.23 8.94 54.55
C ALA A 661 -4.77 9.04 55.05
N LEU A 662 -4.50 9.95 55.99
CA LEU A 662 -3.17 10.09 56.58
C LEU A 662 -2.78 8.88 57.43
N MET A 663 -3.72 8.31 58.17
CA MET A 663 -3.49 7.11 58.98
C MET A 663 -3.20 5.88 58.09
N SER A 664 -3.89 5.74 56.96
CA SER A 664 -3.58 4.72 55.95
C SER A 664 -2.15 4.89 55.40
N ARG A 665 -1.79 6.10 54.97
CA ARG A 665 -0.42 6.41 54.51
C ARG A 665 0.63 6.21 55.61
N ALA A 666 0.29 6.47 56.87
CA ALA A 666 1.19 6.23 57.99
C ALA A 666 1.40 4.73 58.24
N ARG A 667 0.37 3.88 58.06
CA ARG A 667 0.53 2.41 58.08
C ARG A 667 1.46 1.93 56.97
N ASP A 668 1.28 2.45 55.75
CA ASP A 668 2.19 2.17 54.62
C ASP A 668 3.63 2.58 54.95
N GLY A 669 3.80 3.76 55.56
CA GLY A 669 5.10 4.28 55.98
C GLY A 669 5.78 3.41 57.04
N VAL A 670 5.02 2.91 58.02
CA VAL A 670 5.53 1.97 59.03
C VAL A 670 5.88 0.63 58.39
N PHE A 671 5.05 0.11 57.49
CA PHE A 671 5.33 -1.12 56.75
C PHE A 671 6.64 -1.02 55.95
N LEU A 672 6.82 0.06 55.19
CA LEU A 672 8.04 0.28 54.38
C LEU A 672 9.29 0.45 55.26
N ARG A 673 9.17 1.13 56.41
CA ARG A 673 10.27 1.25 57.37
C ARG A 673 10.66 -0.10 57.95
N ASP A 674 9.69 -0.85 58.45
CA ASP A 674 9.91 -2.16 59.06
C ASP A 674 10.49 -3.13 58.01
N ARG A 675 10.00 -3.08 56.76
CA ARG A 675 10.54 -3.87 55.64
C ARG A 675 11.99 -3.49 55.32
N ARG A 676 12.31 -2.19 55.25
CA ARG A 676 13.68 -1.70 55.03
C ARG A 676 14.63 -2.24 56.10
N ASP A 677 14.24 -2.15 57.38
CA ASP A 677 15.07 -2.60 58.49
C ASP A 677 15.25 -4.12 58.49
N LEU A 678 14.20 -4.86 58.14
CA LEU A 678 14.26 -6.31 57.92
C LEU A 678 15.22 -6.65 56.77
N LEU A 679 15.11 -6.00 55.61
CA LEU A 679 15.97 -6.25 54.46
C LEU A 679 17.44 -5.95 54.78
N LYS A 680 17.72 -4.86 55.54
CA LYS A 680 19.08 -4.57 56.04
C LYS A 680 19.60 -5.68 56.94
N MET A 681 18.79 -6.18 57.86
CA MET A 681 19.16 -7.27 58.76
C MET A 681 19.42 -8.57 57.99
N ARG A 682 18.55 -8.96 57.06
CA ARG A 682 18.73 -10.16 56.23
C ARG A 682 19.92 -10.04 55.27
N MET A 683 20.17 -8.85 54.73
CA MET A 683 21.35 -8.59 53.92
C MET A 683 22.66 -8.76 54.72
N MET A 684 22.68 -8.39 56.01
CA MET A 684 23.79 -8.71 56.92
C MET A 684 23.87 -10.22 57.21
N ALA A 685 22.74 -10.90 57.36
CA ALA A 685 22.67 -12.34 57.56
C ALA A 685 23.26 -13.13 56.37
N VAL A 686 22.93 -12.76 55.14
CA VAL A 686 23.50 -13.38 53.92
C VAL A 686 25.02 -13.18 53.86
N LYS A 687 25.54 -12.04 54.34
CA LYS A 687 26.98 -11.77 54.47
C LYS A 687 27.67 -12.50 55.63
N SER A 688 26.92 -13.04 56.58
CA SER A 688 27.48 -13.77 57.72
C SER A 688 28.22 -15.04 57.29
N PRO A 689 29.16 -15.55 58.11
CA PRO A 689 29.82 -16.83 57.87
C PRO A 689 28.86 -18.02 57.97
N GLN A 690 27.72 -17.87 58.66
CA GLN A 690 26.68 -18.90 58.77
C GLN A 690 26.11 -19.25 57.39
N CYS A 691 25.81 -18.23 56.58
CA CYS A 691 25.37 -18.42 55.19
C CYS A 691 26.50 -18.77 54.21
N ASN A 692 27.74 -18.95 54.68
CA ASN A 692 28.81 -19.45 53.83
C ASN A 692 28.79 -20.98 53.70
N ASN A 693 28.25 -21.69 54.70
CA ASN A 693 28.13 -23.14 54.66
C ASN A 693 26.78 -23.57 54.03
N LYS A 694 26.83 -24.46 53.04
CA LYS A 694 25.64 -25.04 52.39
C LYS A 694 24.81 -25.93 53.32
N ASP A 695 25.45 -26.56 54.32
CA ASP A 695 24.78 -27.47 55.27
C ASP A 695 23.78 -26.73 56.18
N GLN A 696 23.87 -25.40 56.20
CA GLN A 696 23.04 -24.49 56.99
C GLN A 696 21.94 -23.83 56.14
N LYS A 697 21.37 -24.57 55.18
CA LYS A 697 20.35 -24.08 54.23
C LYS A 697 19.13 -23.44 54.90
N TYR A 698 18.68 -23.95 56.05
CA TYR A 698 17.51 -23.46 56.78
C TYR A 698 17.68 -22.05 57.38
N TYR A 699 18.91 -21.64 57.67
CA TYR A 699 19.21 -20.31 58.20
C TYR A 699 19.22 -19.22 57.12
N CYS A 700 19.40 -19.63 55.86
CA CYS A 700 19.62 -18.76 54.71
C CYS A 700 18.66 -19.12 53.57
N PRO A 701 17.34 -19.00 53.80
CA PRO A 701 16.33 -19.36 52.80
C PRO A 701 16.50 -18.56 51.50
N GLU A 702 16.96 -17.31 51.56
CA GLU A 702 17.16 -16.48 50.38
C GLU A 702 18.28 -16.98 49.47
N VAL A 703 19.32 -17.61 50.03
CA VAL A 703 20.43 -18.19 49.27
C VAL A 703 20.02 -19.54 48.68
N PHE A 704 19.34 -20.37 49.49
CA PHE A 704 18.85 -21.67 49.05
C PHE A 704 17.83 -21.57 47.91
N LEU A 705 16.80 -20.73 48.05
CA LEU A 705 15.77 -20.56 47.02
C LEU A 705 16.36 -20.02 45.71
N ASN A 706 17.36 -19.15 45.78
CA ASN A 706 18.07 -18.64 44.60
C ASN A 706 18.89 -19.75 43.91
N ALA A 707 19.59 -20.58 44.68
CA ALA A 707 20.30 -21.74 44.13
C ALA A 707 19.36 -22.75 43.45
N VAL A 708 18.16 -22.96 44.02
CA VAL A 708 17.10 -23.77 43.40
C VAL A 708 16.65 -23.13 42.09
N ALA A 709 16.35 -21.83 42.06
CA ALA A 709 15.96 -21.13 40.84
C ALA A 709 17.05 -21.15 39.76
N ASP A 710 18.32 -21.05 40.12
CA ASP A 710 19.44 -21.20 39.19
C ASP A 710 19.46 -22.58 38.52
N LYS A 711 19.28 -23.67 39.30
CA LYS A 711 19.22 -25.03 38.75
C LYS A 711 18.00 -25.23 37.85
N LEU A 712 16.83 -24.74 38.27
CA LEU A 712 15.60 -24.79 37.47
C LEU A 712 15.79 -24.03 36.15
N THR A 713 16.35 -22.83 36.19
CA THR A 713 16.60 -22.00 35.00
C THR A 713 17.58 -22.68 34.05
N LYS A 714 18.74 -23.15 34.55
CA LYS A 714 19.76 -23.81 33.72
C LYS A 714 19.21 -25.03 32.99
N THR A 715 18.38 -25.81 33.67
CA THR A 715 17.74 -27.00 33.09
C THR A 715 16.68 -26.60 32.06
N ALA A 716 15.78 -25.67 32.41
CA ALA A 716 14.71 -25.22 31.51
C ALA A 716 15.25 -24.61 30.19
N VAL A 717 16.30 -23.78 30.27
CA VAL A 717 16.92 -23.13 29.11
C VAL A 717 17.45 -24.14 28.09
N LEU A 718 17.96 -25.30 28.53
CA LEU A 718 18.49 -26.32 27.61
C LEU A 718 17.38 -26.84 26.69
N PHE A 719 16.22 -27.16 27.24
CA PHE A 719 15.09 -27.71 26.49
C PHE A 719 14.35 -26.65 25.68
N LEU A 720 14.18 -25.44 26.23
CA LEU A 720 13.61 -24.31 25.48
C LEU A 720 14.41 -23.99 24.22
N ASN A 721 15.74 -24.11 24.29
CA ASN A 721 16.59 -23.86 23.14
C ASN A 721 16.42 -24.90 22.02
N VAL A 722 16.27 -26.17 22.39
CA VAL A 722 16.15 -27.27 21.42
C VAL A 722 14.74 -27.34 20.84
N GLU A 723 13.70 -27.26 21.66
CA GLU A 723 12.33 -27.52 21.24
C GLU A 723 11.60 -26.30 20.68
N LEU A 724 11.88 -25.11 21.24
CA LEU A 724 11.18 -23.88 20.86
C LEU A 724 12.03 -23.00 19.95
N LEU A 725 13.25 -22.64 20.37
CA LEU A 725 14.07 -21.68 19.63
C LEU A 725 14.59 -22.24 18.31
N ALA A 726 15.15 -23.44 18.31
CA ALA A 726 15.67 -24.05 17.08
C ALA A 726 14.56 -24.30 16.05
N ASP A 727 13.39 -24.80 16.47
CA ASP A 727 12.23 -25.00 15.60
C ASP A 727 11.70 -23.67 15.07
N PHE A 728 11.63 -22.63 15.91
CA PHE A 728 11.24 -21.29 15.50
C PHE A 728 12.19 -20.68 14.46
N TYR A 729 13.50 -20.70 14.69
CA TYR A 729 14.47 -20.12 13.75
C TYR A 729 14.51 -20.83 12.41
N HIS A 730 14.21 -22.12 12.36
CA HIS A 730 14.16 -22.89 11.12
C HIS A 730 12.84 -22.68 10.37
N ASN A 731 11.69 -22.80 11.04
CA ASN A 731 10.39 -22.85 10.37
C ASN A 731 9.80 -21.47 10.08
N PHE A 732 10.09 -20.47 10.92
CA PHE A 732 9.47 -19.14 10.79
C PHE A 732 9.78 -18.45 9.45
N PRO A 733 11.04 -18.39 8.96
CA PRO A 733 11.32 -17.78 7.65
C PRO A 733 10.58 -18.47 6.50
N SER A 734 10.49 -19.80 6.51
CA SER A 734 9.80 -20.56 5.47
C SER A 734 8.28 -20.36 5.49
N GLU A 735 7.66 -20.32 6.66
CA GLU A 735 6.23 -20.04 6.81
C GLU A 735 5.90 -18.58 6.41
N LEU A 736 6.82 -17.65 6.68
CA LEU A 736 6.68 -16.27 6.24
C LEU A 736 6.70 -16.16 4.71
N ASP A 737 7.61 -16.86 4.05
CA ASP A 737 7.70 -16.90 2.59
C ASP A 737 6.47 -17.54 1.95
N ALA A 738 5.88 -18.56 2.57
CA ALA A 738 4.65 -19.16 2.08
C ALA A 738 3.46 -18.19 2.11
N ARG A 739 3.45 -17.22 3.04
CA ARG A 739 2.33 -16.29 3.23
C ARG A 739 2.50 -14.94 2.52
N LEU A 740 3.69 -14.35 2.60
CA LEU A 740 3.99 -13.03 2.03
C LEU A 740 4.80 -13.11 0.73
N GLY A 741 5.29 -14.28 0.36
CA GLY A 741 5.97 -14.49 -0.91
C GLY A 741 5.00 -14.47 -2.10
N PRO A 742 5.56 -14.52 -3.32
CA PRO A 742 4.79 -14.46 -4.57
C PRO A 742 3.83 -15.64 -4.77
N ALA A 743 4.00 -16.74 -4.03
CA ALA A 743 3.09 -17.88 -4.06
C ALA A 743 1.84 -17.69 -3.17
N GLY A 744 1.89 -16.80 -2.17
CA GLY A 744 0.83 -16.61 -1.18
C GLY A 744 -0.14 -15.48 -1.53
N LEU A 745 0.33 -14.43 -2.21
CA LEU A 745 -0.45 -13.23 -2.54
C LEU A 745 -0.75 -13.16 -4.04
N SER A 746 -1.96 -12.69 -4.39
CA SER A 746 -2.27 -12.36 -5.78
C SER A 746 -1.56 -11.07 -6.22
N GLU A 747 -1.32 -10.92 -7.52
CA GLU A 747 -0.66 -9.74 -8.11
C GLU A 747 -1.31 -8.42 -7.67
N LYS A 748 -2.65 -8.39 -7.60
CA LYS A 748 -3.39 -7.22 -7.11
C LYS A 748 -3.14 -6.91 -5.63
N GLN A 749 -3.16 -7.94 -4.78
CA GLN A 749 -2.88 -7.77 -3.35
C GLN A 749 -1.44 -7.31 -3.11
N LEU A 750 -0.51 -7.76 -3.96
CA LEU A 750 0.88 -7.35 -3.88
C LEU A 750 1.07 -5.90 -4.32
N GLU A 751 0.36 -5.48 -5.37
CA GLU A 751 0.33 -4.08 -5.79
C GLU A 751 -0.29 -3.18 -4.72
N ASP A 752 -1.40 -3.60 -4.11
CA ASP A 752 -2.04 -2.89 -2.99
C ASP A 752 -1.09 -2.77 -1.80
N LEU A 753 -0.40 -3.87 -1.44
CA LEU A 753 0.59 -3.89 -0.37
C LEU A 753 1.74 -2.92 -0.65
N ALA A 754 2.30 -2.94 -1.86
CA ALA A 754 3.37 -2.03 -2.26
C ALA A 754 2.91 -0.56 -2.24
N LYS A 755 1.66 -0.29 -2.60
CA LYS A 755 1.07 1.06 -2.61
C LYS A 755 0.74 1.62 -1.23
N GLU A 756 0.84 0.84 -0.15
CA GLU A 756 0.70 1.34 1.21
C GLU A 756 1.82 2.33 1.58
N ASP A 757 3.05 2.11 1.08
CA ASP A 757 4.13 3.08 1.25
C ASP A 757 3.96 4.21 0.22
N PRO A 758 3.80 5.48 0.66
CA PRO A 758 3.57 6.61 -0.24
C PRO A 758 4.73 6.85 -1.22
N LYS A 759 5.97 6.52 -0.84
CA LYS A 759 7.15 6.68 -1.72
C LYS A 759 7.14 5.64 -2.83
N VAL A 760 6.87 4.39 -2.48
CA VAL A 760 6.80 3.27 -3.43
C VAL A 760 5.60 3.44 -4.34
N ARG A 761 4.46 3.84 -3.79
CA ARG A 761 3.28 4.21 -4.56
C ARG A 761 3.59 5.27 -5.61
N ALA A 762 4.24 6.37 -5.23
CA ALA A 762 4.60 7.44 -6.17
C ALA A 762 5.56 6.95 -7.26
N HIS A 763 6.48 6.03 -6.94
CA HIS A 763 7.39 5.41 -7.91
C HIS A 763 6.62 4.54 -8.90
N ILE A 764 5.77 3.63 -8.41
CA ILE A 764 4.96 2.73 -9.24
C ILE A 764 3.99 3.53 -10.12
N GLU A 765 3.28 4.51 -9.56
CA GLU A 765 2.34 5.36 -10.32
C GLU A 765 3.06 6.17 -11.40
N LEU A 766 4.25 6.73 -11.10
CA LEU A 766 5.04 7.47 -12.09
C LEU A 766 5.54 6.55 -13.21
N GLN A 767 5.97 5.33 -12.89
CA GLN A 767 6.38 4.34 -13.87
C GLN A 767 5.19 3.88 -14.73
N GLN A 768 4.04 3.59 -14.13
CA GLN A 768 2.81 3.23 -14.86
C GLN A 768 2.38 4.36 -15.79
N ARG A 769 2.43 5.62 -15.33
CA ARG A 769 2.15 6.79 -16.14
C ARG A 769 3.11 6.91 -17.33
N LYS A 770 4.41 6.74 -17.12
CA LYS A 770 5.41 6.76 -18.20
C LYS A 770 5.11 5.71 -19.26
N VAL A 771 4.93 4.45 -18.85
CA VAL A 771 4.65 3.33 -19.78
C VAL A 771 3.33 3.54 -20.52
N ALA A 772 2.31 4.08 -19.86
CA ALA A 772 1.03 4.40 -20.50
C ALA A 772 1.18 5.52 -21.55
N LEU A 773 1.94 6.57 -21.24
CA LEU A 773 2.22 7.67 -22.18
C LEU A 773 3.05 7.22 -23.38
N GLU A 774 4.07 6.37 -23.17
CA GLU A 774 4.87 5.75 -24.25
C GLU A 774 3.97 4.92 -25.17
N SER A 775 3.15 4.03 -24.60
CA SER A 775 2.22 3.23 -25.39
C SER A 775 1.20 4.09 -26.15
N LEU A 776 0.72 5.18 -25.54
CA LEU A 776 -0.23 6.09 -26.18
C LEU A 776 0.42 6.84 -27.36
N ALA A 777 1.64 7.36 -27.17
CA ALA A 777 2.41 8.05 -28.20
C ALA A 777 2.70 7.14 -29.40
N ASP A 778 3.12 5.90 -29.14
CA ASP A 778 3.39 4.90 -30.18
C ASP A 778 2.12 4.57 -30.98
N ASN A 779 0.99 4.37 -30.29
CA ASN A 779 -0.29 4.09 -30.96
C ASN A 779 -0.77 5.28 -31.81
N ILE A 780 -0.63 6.52 -31.33
CA ILE A 780 -1.00 7.72 -32.09
C ILE A 780 -0.07 7.90 -33.30
N SER A 781 1.24 7.70 -33.11
CA SER A 781 2.20 7.76 -34.22
C SER A 781 1.87 6.74 -35.31
N HIS A 782 1.45 5.52 -34.94
CA HIS A 782 1.01 4.50 -35.88
C HIS A 782 -0.29 4.86 -36.62
N ILE A 783 -1.19 5.63 -36.01
CA ILE A 783 -2.43 6.08 -36.67
C ILE A 783 -2.16 7.23 -37.65
N ILE A 784 -1.17 8.08 -37.34
CA ILE A 784 -0.78 9.21 -38.21
C ILE A 784 0.01 8.72 -39.43
N SER A 785 0.84 7.69 -39.28
CA SER A 785 1.63 7.07 -40.36
C SER A 785 0.78 6.27 -41.32
#